data_AF-A0A8D8JK16-F1
#
_entry.id   AF-A0A8D8JK16-F1
#
_cell.length_a   1.000
_cell.length_b   1.000
_cell.length_c   1.000
_cell.angle_alpha   90.00
_cell.angle_beta   90.00
_cell.angle_gamma   90.00
#
_symmetry.space_group_name_H-M   'P 1'
#
loop_
_entity.id
_entity.type
_entity.pdbx_description
1 polymer ?
#
loop_
_entity_poly.entity_id
_entity_poly.type
_entity_poly.pdbx_seq_one_letter_code
_entity_poly.pdbx_strand_id
1 'polypeptide(L)'
;LRVNFSLKSYEADEVSDKTKHPRIVRQSADQYGFLQTPKFEHHNFTAMEAIIHDLAGNYPSLTRLYSIGKSVQQRDLWVLEITRNPGKHIPGKPEVKYIANMHGNEVVGREMLLLYARYLLQNYNRTERVTRLVNNTRLHLLFSMNPDGYEISEIEDKDNLKGRANANNVDLNRNFPDQFGRNRYNKKQEPETLAVMNWSLSIPFVLSANLHGGALVANYPFDDSPKDFAYSNDYANPRTVNNPTEENEMFQYLAHTYANAHTTMHLGQPCPSYLRESFKDGITNGAAWYSVTGGMQDWSYIVGGAYELTLEVGCNKFPKAEELPAFWNQNREALMRYVEQAQHGITGYVKSTIGHPLAHATVEVNNVQHVTFTTAEGDYFRLLLPGLYNVTADAAGYEPQTVQVQILPEANGPVTVDFLLMRDDPQHWSSAYDYRTLANVVKTRYHTDVEIKSIIGEFENQNYKTASAELADNEVSMVYPSVKITDSIGTPEETKLHILILSSLFQSTAIGREMVINLARHVLAGYNIPEPPILKLLKNAVLHFVPVKIDSEQLLEQFHANASVCDPTVKEELADKLLSAETDHQKDMLLRMLQEEEYDLALNFAAGGNDVFYPNTDDKVAIYGRFAQKIKGHKYTVVTNERCPESALRLHQADSIQRLTNQLQALYKVPLFTLQLGCCKMPQEADIAAVWRQNLERMTNFLHLIDTGIKGFVRDSRGNPLRGAILKVRGNNLIYKVTPNLAHFRVVLPLGSMEIEFSCLNYTSRIISVVLNQDQVLDMGDVVMIETATPVGTGSVEALVQNKPKPEKHESFGVLEPSEHMKQFPTDGGVELKGKISGYILDEFNHPLPNSKVFISNRVTNLTTYTDAIGKFALSGIQQTDLVLHVQSPGYSPEDRTIHIIVPPGELSGVIFHLKRDERVLGIPRLLFVILAGCASVAIIACGIMCFQYIQARRKNGRYYYNFSMLPQKGDGVGEGGEQTKRLFDDDDDGETELFRAPIKKLQPYYDDERDPITDTEDDSEEEVVMLNSSFRSNN
;
A
#
# COMPACT_ATOMS: atom_id res chain seq x y z
N LEU A 1 -10.28 -28.86 51.24
CA LEU A 1 -10.24 -28.34 52.63
C LEU A 1 -9.96 -26.85 52.59
N ARG A 2 -10.57 -26.04 53.47
CA ARG A 2 -10.21 -24.61 53.60
C ARG A 2 -8.81 -24.50 54.23
N VAL A 3 -7.98 -23.59 53.73
CA VAL A 3 -6.76 -23.15 54.40
C VAL A 3 -6.92 -21.66 54.67
N ASN A 4 -6.66 -21.25 55.92
CA ASN A 4 -6.90 -19.89 56.41
C ASN A 4 -5.61 -19.40 57.05
N PHE A 5 -5.05 -18.29 56.58
CA PHE A 5 -3.77 -17.77 57.06
C PHE A 5 -3.97 -16.65 58.07
N SER A 6 -3.41 -16.83 59.26
CA SER A 6 -3.26 -15.78 60.28
C SER A 6 -1.78 -15.49 60.45
N LEU A 7 -1.38 -14.24 60.24
CA LEU A 7 -0.01 -13.79 60.47
C LEU A 7 0.22 -13.56 61.97
N LYS A 8 1.20 -14.26 62.54
CA LYS A 8 1.83 -13.85 63.80
C LYS A 8 3.00 -12.92 63.50
N SER A 9 3.11 -11.87 64.30
CA SER A 9 4.33 -11.04 64.37
C SER A 9 5.50 -11.86 64.90
N TYR A 10 6.69 -11.59 64.35
CA TYR A 10 7.96 -12.02 64.93
C TYR A 10 8.57 -10.81 65.66
N GLU A 11 8.86 -10.97 66.94
CA GLU A 11 9.80 -10.10 67.65
C GLU A 11 11.23 -10.53 67.29
N ALA A 12 12.20 -9.61 67.41
CA ALA A 12 13.56 -9.82 66.94
C ALA A 12 14.55 -9.91 68.10
N ASP A 13 15.23 -11.06 68.21
CA ASP A 13 16.39 -11.21 69.10
C ASP A 13 17.64 -10.51 68.54
N GLU A 14 18.50 -10.03 69.44
CA GLU A 14 19.70 -9.26 69.10
C GLU A 14 20.87 -10.16 68.65
N VAL A 15 21.50 -9.81 67.52
CA VAL A 15 22.93 -10.06 67.28
C VAL A 15 23.55 -8.81 66.67
N SER A 16 24.64 -8.32 67.26
CA SER A 16 25.35 -7.14 66.78
C SER A 16 26.35 -7.48 65.67
N ASP A 17 26.34 -6.73 64.57
CA ASP A 17 27.51 -6.60 63.68
C ASP A 17 27.71 -5.13 63.24
N LYS A 18 28.95 -4.75 62.95
CA LYS A 18 29.43 -3.37 62.78
C LYS A 18 29.61 -2.96 61.32
N THR A 19 28.65 -3.27 60.45
CA THR A 19 28.61 -2.74 59.08
C THR A 19 27.60 -1.59 58.95
N LYS A 20 28.08 -0.35 59.12
CA LYS A 20 27.31 0.85 58.75
C LYS A 20 27.21 0.99 57.22
N HIS A 21 26.44 0.11 56.59
CA HIS A 21 25.82 0.47 55.31
C HIS A 21 24.96 1.72 55.56
N PRO A 22 25.04 2.76 54.70
CA PRO A 22 24.12 3.89 54.79
C PRO A 22 22.72 3.35 54.49
N ARG A 23 21.89 3.23 55.53
CA ARG A 23 20.49 2.86 55.38
C ARG A 23 19.82 3.99 54.59
N ILE A 24 19.66 3.81 53.29
CA ILE A 24 18.95 4.75 52.43
C ILE A 24 17.50 4.73 52.89
N VAL A 25 17.16 5.64 53.80
CA VAL A 25 15.79 5.93 54.18
C VAL A 25 15.16 6.60 52.95
N ARG A 26 14.60 5.76 52.06
CA ARG A 26 13.65 6.23 51.06
C ARG A 26 12.53 6.92 51.84
N GLN A 27 12.54 8.26 51.83
CA GLN A 27 11.45 9.06 52.38
C GLN A 27 10.15 8.53 51.79
N SER A 28 9.29 8.01 52.65
CA SER A 28 7.94 7.59 52.28
C SER A 28 7.18 8.81 51.78
N ALA A 29 6.46 8.66 50.67
CA ALA A 29 5.52 9.69 50.25
C ALA A 29 4.45 9.89 51.34
N ASP A 30 3.93 11.11 51.42
CA ASP A 30 2.78 11.44 52.26
C ASP A 30 1.47 10.85 51.69
N GLN A 31 0.36 11.07 52.40
CA GLN A 31 -0.97 10.62 51.98
C GLN A 31 -1.44 11.19 50.63
N TYR A 32 -0.81 12.25 50.13
CA TYR A 32 -1.11 12.91 48.87
C TYR A 32 -0.16 12.48 47.73
N GLY A 33 0.89 11.72 48.02
CA GLY A 33 1.87 11.21 47.04
C GLY A 33 3.13 12.07 46.88
N PHE A 34 3.39 13.04 47.76
CA PHE A 34 4.57 13.90 47.72
C PHE A 34 5.66 13.44 48.69
N LEU A 35 6.92 13.69 48.35
CA LEU A 35 8.07 13.48 49.24
C LEU A 35 8.26 14.64 50.23
N GLN A 36 7.93 15.84 49.77
CA GLN A 36 7.85 17.05 50.57
C GLN A 36 6.47 17.64 50.31
N THR A 37 5.57 17.43 51.26
CA THR A 37 4.18 17.93 51.24
C THR A 37 4.16 19.41 50.81
N PRO A 38 3.46 19.78 49.73
CA PRO A 38 3.25 21.17 49.37
C PRO A 38 2.38 21.85 50.43
N LYS A 39 2.54 23.17 50.57
CA LYS A 39 1.53 23.98 51.23
C LYS A 39 0.36 24.13 50.25
N PHE A 40 -0.82 23.66 50.65
CA PHE A 40 -2.03 23.79 49.85
C PHE A 40 -2.62 25.19 50.08
N GLU A 41 -2.29 26.10 49.17
CA GLU A 41 -2.79 27.47 49.14
C GLU A 41 -2.97 27.94 47.69
N HIS A 42 -3.61 29.10 47.51
CA HIS A 42 -3.84 29.69 46.19
C HIS A 42 -2.69 30.61 45.81
N HIS A 43 -2.08 30.40 44.65
CA HIS A 43 -0.86 31.08 44.24
C HIS A 43 -1.17 32.22 43.26
N ASN A 44 -1.04 33.47 43.72
CA ASN A 44 -1.05 34.64 42.84
C ASN A 44 0.11 34.59 41.84
N PHE A 45 0.10 35.46 40.82
CA PHE A 45 1.05 35.40 39.70
C PHE A 45 2.50 35.31 40.17
N THR A 46 2.92 36.17 41.10
CA THR A 46 4.29 36.17 41.64
C THR A 46 4.62 34.92 42.47
N ALA A 47 3.66 34.37 43.23
CA ALA A 47 3.86 33.12 43.97
C ALA A 47 3.94 31.89 43.05
N MET A 48 3.08 31.85 42.01
CA MET A 48 3.09 30.84 40.96
C MET A 48 4.42 30.86 40.20
N GLU A 49 4.84 32.04 39.76
CA GLU A 49 6.12 32.29 39.08
C GLU A 49 7.31 31.84 39.92
N ALA A 50 7.35 32.18 41.22
CA ALA A 50 8.39 31.71 42.12
C ALA A 50 8.43 30.18 42.24
N ILE A 51 7.28 29.50 42.30
CA ILE A 51 7.20 28.04 42.41
C ILE A 51 7.65 27.34 41.13
N ILE A 52 7.24 27.82 39.94
CA ILE A 52 7.64 27.18 38.68
C ILE A 52 9.11 27.44 38.35
N HIS A 53 9.67 28.58 38.77
CA HIS A 53 11.12 28.82 38.74
C HIS A 53 11.88 27.92 39.73
N ASP A 54 11.38 27.68 40.94
CA ASP A 54 11.97 26.71 41.89
C ASP A 54 11.94 25.29 41.34
N LEU A 55 10.81 24.84 40.79
CA LEU A 55 10.70 23.52 40.15
C LEU A 55 11.66 23.38 38.96
N ALA A 56 11.78 24.41 38.12
CA ALA A 56 12.70 24.38 36.98
C ALA A 56 14.18 24.42 37.42
N GLY A 57 14.52 25.16 38.48
CA GLY A 57 15.86 25.24 39.04
C GLY A 57 16.29 23.98 39.79
N ASN A 58 15.36 23.27 40.42
CA ASN A 58 15.62 22.04 41.16
C ASN A 58 15.66 20.77 40.28
N TYR A 59 15.03 20.77 39.10
CA TYR A 59 14.95 19.60 38.20
C TYR A 59 15.41 19.85 36.74
N PRO A 60 16.48 20.64 36.48
CA PRO A 60 16.81 21.16 35.14
C PRO A 60 17.14 20.10 34.07
N SER A 61 17.44 18.85 34.46
CA SER A 61 17.61 17.73 33.51
C SER A 61 16.29 17.15 32.99
N LEU A 62 15.15 17.54 33.57
CA LEU A 62 13.80 17.07 33.26
C LEU A 62 12.86 18.20 32.86
N THR A 63 13.19 19.45 33.19
CA THR A 63 12.31 20.61 33.02
C THR A 63 12.88 21.68 32.11
N ARG A 64 12.01 22.34 31.34
CA ARG A 64 12.31 23.64 30.72
C ARG A 64 11.13 24.60 30.91
N LEU A 65 11.37 25.69 31.62
CA LEU A 65 10.41 26.78 31.78
C LEU A 65 10.59 27.79 30.63
N TYR A 66 9.49 28.22 30.02
CA TYR A 66 9.48 29.26 28.99
C TYR A 66 8.13 29.99 28.96
N SER A 67 8.10 31.19 28.40
CA SER A 67 6.87 31.97 28.18
C SER A 67 6.44 31.81 26.72
N ILE A 68 5.14 31.58 26.46
CA ILE A 68 4.57 31.52 25.09
C ILE A 68 4.13 32.89 24.57
N GLY A 69 4.12 33.91 25.43
CA GLY A 69 3.60 35.24 25.13
C GLY A 69 3.23 35.98 26.41
N LYS A 70 2.64 37.17 26.25
CA LYS A 70 2.22 38.01 27.37
C LYS A 70 0.73 38.32 27.32
N SER A 71 0.13 38.43 28.49
CA SER A 71 -1.23 38.94 28.64
C SER A 71 -1.33 40.42 28.26
N VAL A 72 -2.56 40.93 28.18
CA VAL A 72 -2.82 42.37 28.01
C VAL A 72 -2.04 43.23 29.02
N GLN A 73 -2.03 42.86 30.31
CA GLN A 73 -1.27 43.54 31.37
C GLN A 73 0.19 43.06 31.52
N GLN A 74 0.76 42.46 30.48
CA GLN A 74 2.19 42.10 30.35
C GLN A 74 2.71 40.96 31.26
N ARG A 75 1.81 40.19 31.91
CA ARG A 75 2.17 38.98 32.65
C ARG A 75 2.54 37.86 31.65
N ASP A 76 3.56 37.06 31.96
CA ASP A 76 3.98 35.96 31.10
C ASP A 76 3.04 34.75 31.17
N LEU A 77 2.70 34.19 30.00
CA LEU A 77 1.99 32.92 29.90
C LEU A 77 3.02 31.79 30.04
N TRP A 78 3.33 31.45 31.28
CA TRP A 78 4.35 30.49 31.65
C TRP A 78 3.96 29.04 31.36
N VAL A 79 4.82 28.33 30.61
CA VAL A 79 4.72 26.90 30.33
C VAL A 79 5.93 26.16 30.90
N LEU A 80 5.69 25.10 31.67
CA LEU A 80 6.73 24.16 32.09
C LEU A 80 6.67 22.90 31.21
N GLU A 81 7.68 22.72 30.39
CA GLU A 81 7.99 21.47 29.69
C GLU A 81 8.58 20.47 30.70
N ILE A 82 8.09 19.23 30.71
CA ILE A 82 8.55 18.11 31.53
C ILE A 82 8.77 16.88 30.64
N THR A 83 10.02 16.46 30.46
CA THR A 83 10.40 15.22 29.76
C THR A 83 11.84 14.83 30.07
N ARG A 84 12.23 13.59 29.81
CA ARG A 84 13.66 13.22 29.73
C ARG A 84 14.28 13.83 28.47
N ASN A 85 15.25 14.73 28.68
CA ASN A 85 15.95 15.56 27.68
C ASN A 85 15.06 16.69 27.12
N PRO A 86 14.72 17.73 27.91
CA PRO A 86 13.90 18.85 27.44
C PRO A 86 14.66 19.77 26.46
N GLY A 87 13.93 20.45 25.57
CA GLY A 87 14.45 21.50 24.68
C GLY A 87 14.02 21.39 23.22
N LYS A 88 14.13 20.19 22.62
CA LYS A 88 13.69 19.86 21.25
C LYS A 88 12.70 18.70 21.32
N HIS A 89 11.77 18.65 20.37
CA HIS A 89 11.07 17.42 20.01
C HIS A 89 12.06 16.27 19.73
N ILE A 90 11.68 15.04 20.09
CA ILE A 90 12.43 13.81 19.84
C ILE A 90 11.48 12.86 19.11
N PRO A 91 11.78 12.44 17.88
CA PRO A 91 10.88 11.62 17.08
C PRO A 91 10.48 10.32 17.78
N GLY A 92 9.21 9.94 17.61
CA GLY A 92 8.60 8.81 18.30
C GLY A 92 8.23 9.08 19.77
N LYS A 93 8.38 10.32 20.28
CA LYS A 93 7.77 10.75 21.54
C LYS A 93 6.55 11.66 21.29
N PRO A 94 5.33 11.28 21.72
CA PRO A 94 4.17 12.15 21.60
C PRO A 94 4.30 13.39 22.51
N GLU A 95 3.89 14.54 21.96
CA GLU A 95 3.78 15.82 22.65
C GLU A 95 2.37 15.96 23.24
N VAL A 96 2.27 16.37 24.51
CA VAL A 96 1.00 16.52 25.23
C VAL A 96 0.95 17.87 25.94
N LYS A 97 -0.18 18.58 25.88
CA LYS A 97 -0.39 19.84 26.61
C LYS A 97 -1.52 19.74 27.65
N TYR A 98 -1.31 20.36 28.80
CA TYR A 98 -2.40 20.78 29.68
C TYR A 98 -2.43 22.30 29.76
N ILE A 99 -3.63 22.86 29.71
CA ILE A 99 -3.91 24.28 29.85
C ILE A 99 -4.88 24.45 31.02
N ALA A 100 -4.71 25.47 31.85
CA ALA A 100 -5.65 25.78 32.92
C ALA A 100 -5.95 27.27 33.00
N ASN A 101 -7.06 27.60 33.67
CA ASN A 101 -7.34 28.95 34.15
C ASN A 101 -7.32 29.99 33.00
N MET A 102 -7.93 29.61 31.85
CA MET A 102 -8.25 30.54 30.75
C MET A 102 -9.44 31.44 31.07
N HIS A 103 -10.27 31.01 32.03
CA HIS A 103 -11.06 31.92 32.84
C HIS A 103 -10.36 32.13 34.17
N GLY A 104 -10.12 33.38 34.55
CA GLY A 104 -9.28 33.70 35.70
C GLY A 104 -9.87 33.28 37.05
N ASN A 105 -11.19 33.31 37.21
CA ASN A 105 -11.87 32.86 38.43
C ASN A 105 -12.05 31.33 38.52
N GLU A 106 -11.70 30.57 37.49
CA GLU A 106 -11.80 29.12 37.45
C GLU A 106 -10.42 28.54 37.84
N VAL A 107 -10.21 28.43 39.15
CA VAL A 107 -8.87 28.36 39.78
C VAL A 107 -8.39 26.92 40.02
N VAL A 108 -9.29 25.96 40.23
CA VAL A 108 -8.91 24.57 40.59
C VAL A 108 -7.86 24.00 39.63
N GLY A 109 -8.03 24.19 38.32
CA GLY A 109 -7.08 23.72 37.31
C GLY A 109 -5.65 24.25 37.48
N ARG A 110 -5.48 25.54 37.81
CA ARG A 110 -4.17 26.20 38.04
C ARG A 110 -3.37 25.48 39.12
N GLU A 111 -4.02 25.28 40.26
CA GLU A 111 -3.42 24.63 41.42
C GLU A 111 -3.21 23.13 41.18
N MET A 112 -4.12 22.46 40.47
CA MET A 112 -3.93 21.05 40.07
C MET A 112 -2.71 20.87 39.17
N LEU A 113 -2.45 21.76 38.20
CA LEU A 113 -1.27 21.66 37.35
C LEU A 113 0.04 21.95 38.11
N LEU A 114 0.06 22.90 39.05
CA LEU A 114 1.21 23.16 39.93
C LEU A 114 1.55 21.94 40.80
N LEU A 115 0.52 21.32 41.40
CA LEU A 115 0.65 20.08 42.16
C LEU A 115 1.09 18.90 41.28
N TYR A 116 0.57 18.81 40.06
CA TYR A 116 0.94 17.75 39.10
C TYR A 116 2.40 17.84 38.65
N ALA A 117 2.88 19.04 38.31
CA ALA A 117 4.29 19.29 38.02
C ALA A 117 5.20 18.83 39.17
N ARG A 118 4.88 19.26 40.40
CA ARG A 118 5.61 18.87 41.61
C ARG A 118 5.58 17.36 41.86
N TYR A 119 4.44 16.71 41.61
CA TYR A 119 4.26 15.27 41.80
C TYR A 119 5.10 14.45 40.82
N LEU A 120 5.08 14.79 39.53
CA LEU A 120 5.86 14.11 38.49
C LEU A 120 7.36 14.20 38.77
N LEU A 121 7.85 15.41 39.08
CA LEU A 121 9.28 15.66 39.32
C LEU A 121 9.79 14.97 40.59
N GLN A 122 9.01 14.97 41.69
CA GLN A 122 9.38 14.27 42.93
C GLN A 122 9.35 12.73 42.79
N ASN A 123 8.48 12.17 41.93
CA ASN A 123 8.31 10.72 41.79
C ASN A 123 9.10 10.09 40.62
N TYR A 124 9.76 10.90 39.78
CA TYR A 124 10.69 10.42 38.76
C TYR A 124 11.85 9.62 39.39
N ASN A 125 12.25 8.51 38.74
CA ASN A 125 13.19 7.51 39.25
C ASN A 125 12.81 6.87 40.61
N ARG A 126 11.58 7.07 41.11
CA ARG A 126 11.03 6.41 42.31
C ARG A 126 9.85 5.50 41.99
N THR A 127 8.94 5.99 41.15
CA THR A 127 7.74 5.27 40.72
C THR A 127 7.89 4.94 39.23
N GLU A 128 7.81 3.65 38.89
CA GLU A 128 8.02 3.17 37.51
C GLU A 128 7.06 3.84 36.51
N ARG A 129 5.77 3.93 36.85
CA ARG A 129 4.74 4.60 36.04
C ARG A 129 5.12 6.05 35.67
N VAL A 130 5.50 6.86 36.66
CA VAL A 130 5.92 8.27 36.46
C VAL A 130 7.22 8.34 35.64
N THR A 131 8.16 7.44 35.92
CA THR A 131 9.44 7.38 35.20
C THR A 131 9.25 7.01 33.73
N ARG A 132 8.35 6.04 33.43
CA ARG A 132 7.94 5.66 32.07
C ARG A 132 7.23 6.81 31.35
N LEU A 133 6.29 7.48 32.01
CA LEU A 133 5.56 8.61 31.45
C LEU A 133 6.49 9.75 31.02
N VAL A 134 7.35 10.22 31.93
CA VAL A 134 8.30 11.33 31.68
C VAL A 134 9.42 10.93 30.70
N ASN A 135 9.76 9.64 30.59
CA ASN A 135 10.71 9.16 29.59
C ASN A 135 10.13 9.18 28.17
N ASN A 136 8.88 8.73 28.01
CA ASN A 136 8.29 8.42 26.70
C ASN A 136 7.45 9.57 26.13
N THR A 137 6.85 10.41 26.98
CA THR A 137 6.03 11.57 26.58
C THR A 137 6.80 12.88 26.82
N ARG A 138 6.49 13.91 26.04
CA ARG A 138 6.92 15.28 26.29
C ARG A 138 5.70 16.12 26.68
N LEU A 139 5.63 16.49 27.96
CA LEU A 139 4.45 17.10 28.58
C LEU A 139 4.69 18.59 28.79
N HIS A 140 3.73 19.43 28.40
CA HIS A 140 3.78 20.87 28.55
C HIS A 140 2.61 21.37 29.42
N LEU A 141 2.91 22.12 30.49
CA LEU A 141 1.91 22.58 31.46
C LEU A 141 1.81 24.12 31.43
N LEU A 142 0.70 24.66 30.90
CA LEU A 142 0.34 26.08 30.95
C LEU A 142 -0.57 26.34 32.15
N PHE A 143 0.01 26.83 33.25
CA PHE A 143 -0.66 26.94 34.56
C PHE A 143 -1.79 27.97 34.61
N SER A 144 -1.67 29.05 33.82
CA SER A 144 -2.68 30.10 33.70
C SER A 144 -2.60 30.75 32.33
N MET A 145 -3.61 30.54 31.50
CA MET A 145 -3.76 31.25 30.23
C MET A 145 -4.31 32.68 30.43
N ASN A 146 -5.10 32.92 31.48
CA ASN A 146 -5.63 34.24 31.84
C ASN A 146 -5.15 34.69 33.24
N PRO A 147 -3.85 35.02 33.39
CA PRO A 147 -3.31 35.49 34.67
C PRO A 147 -3.84 36.87 35.06
N ASP A 148 -4.35 37.65 34.11
CA ASP A 148 -4.92 38.98 34.37
C ASP A 148 -6.30 38.90 35.04
N GLY A 149 -7.15 37.98 34.57
CA GLY A 149 -8.45 37.71 35.17
C GLY A 149 -8.31 37.17 36.59
N TYR A 150 -7.35 36.27 36.81
CA TYR A 150 -7.10 35.65 38.12
C TYR A 150 -6.82 36.69 39.21
N GLU A 151 -5.97 37.69 38.95
CA GLU A 151 -5.58 38.69 39.95
C GLU A 151 -6.73 39.65 40.35
N ILE A 152 -7.87 39.60 39.67
CA ILE A 152 -9.10 40.33 40.04
C ILE A 152 -10.26 39.42 40.49
N SER A 153 -10.05 38.10 40.55
CA SER A 153 -11.01 37.13 41.05
C SER A 153 -11.08 37.09 42.58
N GLU A 154 -12.17 36.55 43.12
CA GLU A 154 -12.44 36.52 44.57
C GLU A 154 -12.58 35.09 45.08
N ILE A 155 -11.93 34.78 46.20
CA ILE A 155 -12.01 33.45 46.83
C ILE A 155 -13.44 33.25 47.36
N GLU A 156 -13.92 32.00 47.32
CA GLU A 156 -15.30 31.57 47.60
C GLU A 156 -16.30 31.88 46.48
N ASP A 157 -15.82 32.29 45.30
CA ASP A 157 -16.64 32.39 44.09
C ASP A 157 -17.09 31.03 43.53
N LYS A 158 -18.30 31.04 42.98
CA LYS A 158 -19.04 29.89 42.42
C LYS A 158 -19.70 30.27 41.09
N ASP A 159 -20.43 31.39 41.09
CA ASP A 159 -21.34 31.77 40.00
C ASP A 159 -20.99 33.13 39.37
N ASN A 160 -20.01 33.88 39.90
CA ASN A 160 -19.67 35.22 39.42
C ASN A 160 -18.90 35.18 38.08
N LEU A 161 -18.83 36.33 37.43
CA LEU A 161 -18.09 36.56 36.18
C LEU A 161 -16.86 37.47 36.40
N LYS A 162 -16.65 37.97 37.63
CA LYS A 162 -15.51 38.84 37.98
C LYS A 162 -14.18 38.09 37.81
N GLY A 163 -13.37 38.53 36.86
CA GLY A 163 -12.11 37.87 36.50
C GLY A 163 -12.25 36.65 35.59
N ARG A 164 -13.46 36.32 35.10
CA ARG A 164 -13.63 35.27 34.08
C ARG A 164 -12.97 35.66 32.75
N ALA A 165 -13.24 36.88 32.29
CA ALA A 165 -12.68 37.43 31.05
C ALA A 165 -11.21 37.88 31.19
N ASN A 166 -10.51 38.13 30.08
CA ASN A 166 -9.20 38.79 30.10
C ASN A 166 -9.33 40.29 30.47
N ALA A 167 -8.22 41.03 30.56
CA ALA A 167 -8.25 42.45 30.96
C ALA A 167 -8.99 43.38 29.97
N ASN A 168 -9.20 42.97 28.71
CA ASN A 168 -10.04 43.68 27.74
C ASN A 168 -11.54 43.30 27.84
N ASN A 169 -11.91 42.50 28.87
CA ASN A 169 -13.25 41.96 29.08
C ASN A 169 -13.73 41.06 27.90
N VAL A 170 -12.81 40.28 27.33
CA VAL A 170 -13.12 39.23 26.34
C VAL A 170 -13.08 37.85 27.00
N ASP A 171 -14.09 37.02 26.74
CA ASP A 171 -14.08 35.59 27.10
C ASP A 171 -13.16 34.84 26.13
N LEU A 172 -12.04 34.31 26.63
CA LEU A 172 -11.02 33.67 25.79
C LEU A 172 -11.55 32.38 25.14
N ASN A 173 -12.47 31.67 25.79
CA ASN A 173 -13.10 30.47 25.24
C ASN A 173 -14.29 30.82 24.31
N ARG A 174 -14.33 32.05 23.77
CA ARG A 174 -15.18 32.50 22.64
C ARG A 174 -14.37 33.24 21.57
N ASN A 175 -13.04 33.24 21.67
CA ASN A 175 -12.15 34.11 20.91
C ASN A 175 -11.31 33.38 19.84
N PHE A 176 -11.31 32.04 19.84
CA PHE A 176 -10.62 31.25 18.82
C PHE A 176 -11.38 31.27 17.48
N PRO A 177 -10.68 31.16 16.32
CA PRO A 177 -11.32 30.94 15.03
C PRO A 177 -12.20 29.69 15.07
N ASP A 178 -13.36 29.78 14.43
CA ASP A 178 -14.46 28.82 14.52
C ASP A 178 -14.77 28.25 13.13
N GLN A 179 -15.17 26.97 13.09
CA GLN A 179 -15.39 26.21 11.86
C GLN A 179 -16.70 26.57 11.13
N PHE A 180 -17.73 27.05 11.85
CA PHE A 180 -19.05 27.36 11.30
C PHE A 180 -19.25 28.86 11.05
N GLY A 181 -18.48 29.76 11.69
CA GLY A 181 -18.50 31.17 11.29
C GLY A 181 -17.69 32.18 12.11
N ARG A 182 -17.96 33.47 11.85
CA ARG A 182 -17.31 34.59 12.52
C ARG A 182 -18.32 35.51 13.20
N ASN A 183 -18.15 35.69 14.51
CA ASN A 183 -18.97 36.52 15.38
C ASN A 183 -18.15 37.74 15.90
N ARG A 184 -18.71 38.51 16.85
CA ARG A 184 -18.03 39.70 17.39
C ARG A 184 -16.82 39.40 18.30
N TYR A 185 -16.72 38.19 18.83
CA TYR A 185 -15.69 37.77 19.78
C TYR A 185 -14.50 37.12 19.06
N ASN A 186 -14.73 36.23 18.08
CA ASN A 186 -13.65 35.56 17.33
C ASN A 186 -13.17 36.29 16.06
N LYS A 187 -13.72 37.48 15.74
CA LYS A 187 -13.23 38.30 14.62
C LYS A 187 -11.83 38.90 14.84
N LYS A 188 -11.40 39.06 16.10
CA LYS A 188 -10.07 39.55 16.47
C LYS A 188 -9.59 38.79 17.70
N GLN A 189 -8.51 38.04 17.55
CA GLN A 189 -7.88 37.30 18.64
C GLN A 189 -7.18 38.27 19.61
N GLU A 190 -7.29 37.95 20.89
CA GLU A 190 -6.62 38.61 22.01
C GLU A 190 -5.19 38.05 22.19
N PRO A 191 -4.28 38.76 22.89
CA PRO A 191 -2.87 38.35 22.95
C PRO A 191 -2.67 36.99 23.62
N GLU A 192 -3.50 36.63 24.61
CA GLU A 192 -3.49 35.31 25.23
C GLU A 192 -3.85 34.20 24.22
N THR A 193 -4.91 34.44 23.41
CA THR A 193 -5.37 33.53 22.35
C THR A 193 -4.32 33.37 21.26
N LEU A 194 -3.72 34.48 20.78
CA LEU A 194 -2.65 34.44 19.78
C LEU A 194 -1.42 33.68 20.26
N ALA A 195 -1.03 33.85 21.53
CA ALA A 195 0.07 33.10 22.14
C ALA A 195 -0.21 31.58 22.13
N VAL A 196 -1.41 31.16 22.55
CA VAL A 196 -1.78 29.74 22.57
C VAL A 196 -1.95 29.15 21.17
N MET A 197 -2.48 29.91 20.21
CA MET A 197 -2.55 29.47 18.80
C MET A 197 -1.16 29.25 18.20
N ASN A 198 -0.26 30.24 18.31
CA ASN A 198 1.10 30.15 17.78
C ASN A 198 1.89 29.03 18.47
N TRP A 199 1.74 28.88 19.78
CA TRP A 199 2.37 27.78 20.52
C TRP A 199 1.83 26.42 20.06
N SER A 200 0.52 26.26 19.93
CA SER A 200 -0.11 24.99 19.51
C SER A 200 0.31 24.56 18.10
N LEU A 201 0.62 25.50 17.20
CA LEU A 201 1.10 25.22 15.84
C LEU A 201 2.63 25.03 15.74
N SER A 202 3.39 25.33 16.80
CA SER A 202 4.86 25.23 16.81
C SER A 202 5.41 23.92 17.37
N ILE A 203 4.54 23.05 17.90
CA ILE A 203 4.87 21.74 18.48
C ILE A 203 3.77 20.75 18.02
N PRO A 204 4.11 19.54 17.56
CA PRO A 204 3.13 18.55 17.06
C PRO A 204 2.36 17.88 18.21
N PHE A 205 1.47 18.63 18.86
CA PHE A 205 0.65 18.16 19.98
C PHE A 205 -0.34 17.07 19.54
N VAL A 206 -0.26 15.91 20.19
CA VAL A 206 -1.12 14.75 19.90
C VAL A 206 -2.36 14.78 20.79
N LEU A 207 -2.19 15.09 22.08
CA LEU A 207 -3.26 15.08 23.08
C LEU A 207 -3.23 16.39 23.89
N SER A 208 -4.40 16.88 24.24
CA SER A 208 -4.58 18.12 25.00
C SER A 208 -5.72 18.00 26.01
N ALA A 209 -5.67 18.79 27.08
CA ALA A 209 -6.91 19.19 27.75
C ALA A 209 -6.80 20.59 28.35
N ASN A 210 -7.93 21.29 28.42
CA ASN A 210 -8.09 22.55 29.12
C ASN A 210 -8.91 22.32 30.41
N LEU A 211 -8.54 22.97 31.52
CA LEU A 211 -9.14 22.77 32.84
C LEU A 211 -9.98 23.98 33.28
N HIS A 212 -11.23 23.70 33.66
CA HIS A 212 -12.30 24.63 33.97
C HIS A 212 -12.96 24.39 35.33
N GLY A 213 -13.86 25.29 35.72
CA GLY A 213 -14.69 25.17 36.91
C GLY A 213 -16.05 25.85 36.75
N GLY A 214 -17.03 25.32 37.48
CA GLY A 214 -18.45 25.66 37.36
C GLY A 214 -19.31 24.41 37.30
N ALA A 215 -18.82 23.34 36.66
CA ALA A 215 -19.47 22.02 36.62
C ALA A 215 -18.54 20.91 37.14
N LEU A 216 -18.93 19.65 36.92
CA LEU A 216 -18.08 18.48 37.13
C LEU A 216 -18.35 17.43 36.04
N VAL A 217 -17.67 17.55 34.90
CA VAL A 217 -17.88 16.75 33.69
C VAL A 217 -16.65 16.77 32.78
N ALA A 218 -16.39 15.68 32.05
CA ALA A 218 -15.47 15.70 30.91
C ALA A 218 -16.24 16.02 29.63
N ASN A 219 -16.08 17.25 29.14
CA ASN A 219 -16.70 17.77 27.93
C ASN A 219 -15.84 17.47 26.71
N TYR A 220 -16.46 17.06 25.60
CA TYR A 220 -15.77 16.66 24.38
C TYR A 220 -16.40 17.27 23.10
N PRO A 221 -15.62 17.43 22.00
CA PRO A 221 -16.05 18.03 20.74
C PRO A 221 -17.28 17.39 20.06
N PHE A 222 -18.01 18.12 19.21
CA PHE A 222 -17.90 19.56 19.00
C PHE A 222 -18.64 20.36 20.09
N ASP A 223 -18.08 21.52 20.40
CA ASP A 223 -18.56 22.50 21.38
C ASP A 223 -19.72 23.35 20.84
N ASP A 224 -19.82 23.53 19.52
CA ASP A 224 -20.86 24.33 18.87
C ASP A 224 -21.47 23.61 17.64
N SER A 225 -22.29 24.31 16.83
CA SER A 225 -23.02 23.68 15.73
C SER A 225 -23.25 24.61 14.53
N PRO A 226 -23.49 24.06 13.32
CA PRO A 226 -23.90 24.86 12.15
C PRO A 226 -25.16 25.71 12.37
N LYS A 227 -25.99 25.43 13.39
CA LYS A 227 -27.18 26.23 13.72
C LYS A 227 -26.84 27.58 14.32
N ASP A 228 -25.69 27.73 14.99
CA ASP A 228 -25.39 28.93 15.76
C ASP A 228 -25.06 30.16 14.90
N PHE A 229 -24.62 29.91 13.67
CA PHE A 229 -24.43 30.90 12.61
C PHE A 229 -25.56 30.92 11.56
N ALA A 230 -26.57 30.05 11.68
CA ALA A 230 -27.69 29.98 10.75
C ALA A 230 -28.72 31.10 10.98
N TYR A 231 -29.11 31.78 9.89
CA TYR A 231 -30.18 32.78 9.91
C TYR A 231 -31.57 32.14 10.05
N SER A 232 -31.96 31.77 11.28
CA SER A 232 -33.33 31.38 11.59
C SER A 232 -33.91 32.20 12.75
N ASN A 233 -35.13 32.71 12.55
CA ASN A 233 -35.95 33.36 13.60
C ASN A 233 -36.85 32.33 14.32
N ASP A 234 -36.57 31.03 14.16
CA ASP A 234 -37.46 29.96 14.61
C ASP A 234 -37.19 29.58 16.07
N TYR A 235 -37.98 30.18 16.97
CA TYR A 235 -37.97 29.89 18.40
C TYR A 235 -38.36 28.44 18.76
N ALA A 236 -38.88 27.63 17.81
CA ALA A 236 -39.22 26.23 18.07
C ALA A 236 -38.02 25.28 18.00
N ASN A 237 -36.86 25.72 17.50
CA ASN A 237 -35.71 24.84 17.23
C ASN A 237 -34.50 25.21 18.12
N PRO A 238 -34.19 24.44 19.17
CA PRO A 238 -33.09 24.77 20.07
C PRO A 238 -31.72 24.71 19.36
N ARG A 239 -30.85 25.67 19.72
CA ARG A 239 -29.47 25.75 19.24
C ARG A 239 -28.59 24.65 19.83
N THR A 240 -28.85 24.28 21.09
CA THR A 240 -28.21 23.14 21.77
C THR A 240 -28.65 21.84 21.10
N VAL A 241 -27.74 21.20 20.38
CA VAL A 241 -27.91 19.90 19.74
C VAL A 241 -26.59 19.13 19.77
N ASN A 242 -26.68 17.82 19.95
CA ASN A 242 -25.51 16.95 19.91
C ASN A 242 -24.83 17.00 18.53
N ASN A 243 -23.59 17.49 18.49
CA ASN A 243 -22.79 17.64 17.28
C ASN A 243 -21.50 16.79 17.41
N PRO A 244 -21.53 15.50 17.05
CA PRO A 244 -20.40 14.59 17.21
C PRO A 244 -19.32 14.84 16.16
N THR A 245 -18.06 14.60 16.50
CA THR A 245 -16.98 14.53 15.51
C THR A 245 -17.03 13.22 14.71
N GLU A 246 -16.30 13.16 13.60
CA GLU A 246 -16.10 11.91 12.84
C GLU A 246 -15.43 10.80 13.70
N GLU A 247 -14.68 11.18 14.73
CA GLU A 247 -14.00 10.28 15.68
C GLU A 247 -14.64 10.32 17.09
N ASN A 248 -15.96 10.53 17.16
CA ASN A 248 -16.71 10.65 18.43
C ASN A 248 -16.45 9.50 19.42
N GLU A 249 -16.26 8.26 18.95
CA GLU A 249 -15.95 7.12 19.81
C GLU A 249 -14.60 7.27 20.53
N MET A 250 -13.58 7.81 19.86
CA MET A 250 -12.28 8.10 20.45
C MET A 250 -12.40 9.21 21.51
N PHE A 251 -13.15 10.27 21.21
CA PHE A 251 -13.40 11.36 22.16
C PHE A 251 -14.20 10.91 23.39
N GLN A 252 -15.22 10.07 23.22
CA GLN A 252 -15.95 9.45 24.34
C GLN A 252 -15.04 8.56 25.19
N TYR A 253 -14.17 7.76 24.57
CA TYR A 253 -13.18 6.95 25.29
C TYR A 253 -12.19 7.82 26.09
N LEU A 254 -11.68 8.92 25.52
CA LEU A 254 -10.82 9.88 26.20
C LEU A 254 -11.54 10.54 27.39
N ALA A 255 -12.79 10.98 27.20
CA ALA A 255 -13.60 11.60 28.25
C ALA A 255 -13.92 10.62 29.39
N HIS A 256 -14.33 9.39 29.06
CA HIS A 256 -14.52 8.31 30.03
C HIS A 256 -13.23 7.96 30.78
N THR A 257 -12.06 8.03 30.13
CA THR A 257 -10.77 7.77 30.78
C THR A 257 -10.49 8.76 31.91
N TYR A 258 -10.85 10.04 31.74
CA TYR A 258 -10.76 11.02 32.83
C TYR A 258 -11.89 10.83 33.86
N ALA A 259 -13.15 10.76 33.41
CA ALA A 259 -14.32 10.73 34.29
C ALA A 259 -14.39 9.50 35.22
N ASN A 260 -13.99 8.32 34.72
CA ASN A 260 -13.94 7.08 35.50
C ASN A 260 -12.72 7.01 36.44
N ALA A 261 -11.67 7.79 36.16
CA ALA A 261 -10.51 7.91 37.03
C ALA A 261 -10.70 8.97 38.12
N HIS A 262 -11.55 9.97 37.87
CA HIS A 262 -12.00 10.93 38.87
C HIS A 262 -13.00 10.26 39.84
N THR A 263 -12.84 10.51 41.14
CA THR A 263 -13.57 9.77 42.20
C THR A 263 -15.09 9.91 42.17
N THR A 264 -15.60 10.97 41.54
CA THR A 264 -17.03 11.35 41.60
C THR A 264 -17.61 11.78 40.25
N MET A 265 -16.81 11.97 39.20
CA MET A 265 -17.31 12.56 37.94
C MET A 265 -18.21 11.57 37.20
N HIS A 266 -17.77 10.31 37.07
CA HIS A 266 -18.54 9.20 36.50
C HIS A 266 -19.90 8.94 37.16
N LEU A 267 -20.16 9.46 38.37
CA LEU A 267 -21.48 9.36 39.02
C LEU A 267 -22.54 10.19 38.32
N GLY A 268 -22.15 11.15 37.47
CA GLY A 268 -23.03 11.97 36.65
C GLY A 268 -23.89 12.98 37.41
N GLN A 269 -23.62 13.18 38.71
CA GLN A 269 -24.30 14.12 39.58
C GLN A 269 -23.33 15.27 39.91
N PRO A 270 -23.22 16.29 39.05
CA PRO A 270 -22.10 17.23 39.09
C PRO A 270 -22.13 18.13 40.32
N CYS A 271 -23.20 18.92 40.48
CA CYS A 271 -23.25 20.05 41.40
C CYS A 271 -24.59 20.10 42.14
N PRO A 272 -24.61 19.99 43.50
CA PRO A 272 -25.85 20.02 44.27
C PRO A 272 -26.70 21.30 44.11
N SER A 273 -26.08 22.42 43.70
CA SER A 273 -26.75 23.68 43.38
C SER A 273 -27.58 23.62 42.08
N TYR A 274 -27.16 22.80 41.12
CA TYR A 274 -27.70 22.79 39.75
C TYR A 274 -28.54 21.52 39.50
N LEU A 275 -29.70 21.45 40.16
CA LEU A 275 -30.65 20.32 40.16
C LEU A 275 -31.22 19.90 38.77
N ARG A 276 -30.73 20.47 37.67
CA ARG A 276 -31.09 20.11 36.29
C ARG A 276 -29.93 19.53 35.49
N GLU A 277 -28.70 19.62 35.99
CA GLU A 277 -27.53 19.07 35.31
C GLU A 277 -27.30 17.62 35.74
N SER A 278 -27.17 16.74 34.75
CA SER A 278 -26.99 15.30 34.94
C SER A 278 -26.27 14.74 33.72
N PHE A 279 -24.97 14.46 33.88
CA PHE A 279 -24.09 14.04 32.78
C PHE A 279 -23.87 12.53 32.88
N LYS A 280 -24.57 11.76 32.04
CA LYS A 280 -24.49 10.28 32.10
C LYS A 280 -23.03 9.83 32.01
N ASP A 281 -22.62 8.97 32.93
CA ASP A 281 -21.26 8.43 33.06
C ASP A 281 -20.15 9.51 33.18
N GLY A 282 -20.50 10.74 33.56
CA GLY A 282 -19.57 11.84 33.80
C GLY A 282 -19.04 12.56 32.57
N ILE A 283 -19.64 12.35 31.38
CA ILE A 283 -19.19 12.94 30.12
C ILE A 283 -20.31 13.70 29.40
N THR A 284 -19.97 14.65 28.51
CA THR A 284 -20.93 15.29 27.60
C THR A 284 -20.29 15.76 26.31
N ASN A 285 -21.05 15.74 25.21
CA ASN A 285 -20.73 16.53 24.02
C ASN A 285 -21.04 18.01 24.34
N GLY A 286 -20.17 18.94 23.94
CA GLY A 286 -20.33 20.36 24.28
C GLY A 286 -21.61 20.97 23.71
N ALA A 287 -21.83 20.87 22.39
CA ALA A 287 -23.02 21.38 21.74
C ALA A 287 -24.35 20.77 22.29
N ALA A 288 -24.29 19.54 22.83
CA ALA A 288 -25.41 18.89 23.52
C ALA A 288 -25.71 19.49 24.91
N TRP A 289 -24.69 19.96 25.65
CA TRP A 289 -24.84 20.62 26.94
C TRP A 289 -25.23 22.10 26.76
N TYR A 290 -24.37 22.89 26.11
CA TYR A 290 -24.67 24.22 25.60
C TYR A 290 -23.66 24.65 24.53
N SER A 291 -24.12 25.39 23.51
CA SER A 291 -23.26 25.76 22.37
C SER A 291 -22.18 26.80 22.72
N VAL A 292 -20.95 26.58 22.25
CA VAL A 292 -19.72 27.31 22.58
C VAL A 292 -18.94 27.72 21.29
N THR A 293 -19.53 28.62 20.50
CA THR A 293 -18.86 29.16 19.28
C THR A 293 -17.51 29.81 19.63
N GLY A 294 -16.44 29.47 18.91
CA GLY A 294 -15.09 30.03 19.09
C GLY A 294 -14.35 29.51 20.32
N GLY A 295 -14.65 28.27 20.75
CA GLY A 295 -13.94 27.57 21.80
C GLY A 295 -12.53 27.10 21.40
N MET A 296 -11.65 26.95 22.38
CA MET A 296 -10.27 26.48 22.18
C MET A 296 -10.20 24.99 21.82
N GLN A 297 -11.09 24.18 22.41
CA GLN A 297 -11.15 22.73 22.27
C GLN A 297 -11.29 22.30 20.81
N ASP A 298 -12.32 22.83 20.12
CA ASP A 298 -12.61 22.49 18.73
C ASP A 298 -11.55 23.06 17.78
N TRP A 299 -10.99 24.24 18.08
CA TRP A 299 -9.86 24.79 17.33
C TRP A 299 -8.59 23.93 17.45
N SER A 300 -8.29 23.40 18.64
CA SER A 300 -7.18 22.47 18.86
C SER A 300 -7.32 21.19 18.03
N TYR A 301 -8.53 20.67 17.83
CA TYR A 301 -8.77 19.50 16.98
C TYR A 301 -8.73 19.83 15.48
N ILE A 302 -9.50 20.83 15.03
CA ILE A 302 -9.67 21.16 13.60
C ILE A 302 -8.42 21.82 12.99
N VAL A 303 -7.69 22.64 13.76
CA VAL A 303 -6.55 23.43 13.27
C VAL A 303 -5.24 23.07 13.97
N GLY A 304 -5.29 22.72 15.25
CA GLY A 304 -4.11 22.32 16.03
C GLY A 304 -3.68 20.86 15.87
N GLY A 305 -4.50 19.99 15.28
CA GLY A 305 -4.25 18.55 15.13
C GLY A 305 -4.25 17.74 16.44
N ALA A 306 -4.63 18.35 17.57
CA ALA A 306 -4.56 17.76 18.90
C ALA A 306 -5.96 17.38 19.42
N TYR A 307 -6.11 16.15 19.92
CA TYR A 307 -7.34 15.71 20.59
C TYR A 307 -7.48 16.45 21.92
N GLU A 308 -8.34 17.48 21.97
CA GLU A 308 -8.56 18.29 23.17
C GLU A 308 -9.89 17.98 23.86
N LEU A 309 -9.86 17.91 25.19
CA LEU A 309 -11.05 17.89 26.05
C LEU A 309 -11.12 19.14 26.92
N THR A 310 -12.34 19.54 27.25
CA THR A 310 -12.64 20.55 28.27
C THR A 310 -13.01 19.84 29.57
N LEU A 311 -12.21 20.02 30.62
CA LEU A 311 -12.32 19.30 31.88
C LEU A 311 -12.84 20.22 32.98
N GLU A 312 -14.14 20.15 33.26
CA GLU A 312 -14.78 20.81 34.39
C GLU A 312 -14.46 20.02 35.67
N VAL A 313 -13.53 20.53 36.49
CA VAL A 313 -12.97 19.78 37.64
C VAL A 313 -13.56 20.19 39.00
N GLY A 314 -14.59 21.04 39.04
CA GLY A 314 -15.24 21.43 40.29
C GLY A 314 -16.26 22.56 40.16
N CYS A 315 -17.39 22.42 40.89
CA CYS A 315 -18.50 23.38 40.88
C CYS A 315 -18.16 24.75 41.48
N ASN A 316 -17.42 24.78 42.59
CA ASN A 316 -16.90 26.03 43.15
C ASN A 316 -15.73 26.47 42.25
N LYS A 317 -15.89 27.58 41.52
CA LYS A 317 -14.86 28.10 40.60
C LYS A 317 -13.58 28.49 41.33
N PHE A 318 -13.74 29.19 42.46
CA PHE A 318 -12.66 29.60 43.35
C PHE A 318 -12.94 29.08 44.77
N PRO A 319 -12.70 27.79 45.06
CA PRO A 319 -12.95 27.20 46.37
C PRO A 319 -12.00 27.77 47.44
N LYS A 320 -12.20 27.44 48.71
CA LYS A 320 -11.25 27.76 49.78
C LYS A 320 -9.97 26.93 49.62
N ALA A 321 -8.83 27.47 50.07
CA ALA A 321 -7.54 26.77 50.05
C ALA A 321 -7.57 25.40 50.78
N GLU A 322 -8.39 25.29 51.83
CA GLU A 322 -8.61 24.04 52.60
C GLU A 322 -9.29 22.91 51.79
N GLU A 323 -9.92 23.22 50.65
CA GLU A 323 -10.53 22.23 49.75
C GLU A 323 -9.52 21.64 48.75
N LEU A 324 -8.40 22.34 48.46
CA LEU A 324 -7.39 21.91 47.48
C LEU A 324 -6.80 20.49 47.71
N PRO A 325 -6.54 20.02 48.95
CA PRO A 325 -6.07 18.65 49.18
C PRO A 325 -7.11 17.58 48.78
N ALA A 326 -8.41 17.92 48.80
CA ALA A 326 -9.45 17.05 48.30
C ALA A 326 -9.44 17.03 46.77
N PHE A 327 -9.49 18.18 46.10
CA PHE A 327 -9.41 18.27 44.63
C PHE A 327 -8.21 17.54 44.05
N TRP A 328 -7.04 17.63 44.70
CA TRP A 328 -5.84 16.88 44.32
C TRP A 328 -6.05 15.36 44.38
N ASN A 329 -6.57 14.84 45.49
CA ASN A 329 -6.84 13.41 45.63
C ASN A 329 -7.91 12.90 44.64
N GLN A 330 -8.86 13.75 44.23
CA GLN A 330 -9.88 13.42 43.24
C GLN A 330 -9.34 13.41 41.80
N ASN A 331 -8.42 14.32 41.45
CA ASN A 331 -7.95 14.52 40.07
C ASN A 331 -6.61 13.84 39.74
N ARG A 332 -5.73 13.56 40.71
CA ARG A 332 -4.35 13.05 40.47
C ARG A 332 -4.29 11.81 39.56
N GLU A 333 -5.20 10.84 39.76
CA GLU A 333 -5.22 9.61 38.94
C GLU A 333 -5.76 9.85 37.53
N ALA A 334 -6.73 10.77 37.39
CA ALA A 334 -7.30 11.15 36.10
C ALA A 334 -6.28 11.91 35.23
N LEU A 335 -5.55 12.86 35.82
CA LEU A 335 -4.45 13.57 35.17
C LEU A 335 -3.35 12.61 34.67
N MET A 336 -3.00 11.60 35.46
CA MET A 336 -2.05 10.55 35.06
C MET A 336 -2.58 9.72 33.89
N ARG A 337 -3.78 9.14 34.01
CA ARG A 337 -4.34 8.23 33.00
C ARG A 337 -4.61 8.90 31.66
N TYR A 338 -4.97 10.17 31.68
CA TYR A 338 -5.24 10.92 30.45
C TYR A 338 -3.96 11.10 29.63
N VAL A 339 -2.86 11.58 30.24
CA VAL A 339 -1.56 11.71 29.54
C VAL A 339 -1.04 10.34 29.05
N GLU A 340 -1.34 9.25 29.77
CA GLU A 340 -1.03 7.88 29.32
C GLU A 340 -1.77 7.48 28.03
N GLN A 341 -2.88 8.12 27.65
CA GLN A 341 -3.58 7.83 26.38
C GLN A 341 -2.82 8.28 25.14
N ALA A 342 -1.92 9.27 25.27
CA ALA A 342 -1.05 9.69 24.17
C ALA A 342 -0.06 8.60 23.72
N GLN A 343 0.07 7.50 24.48
CA GLN A 343 0.91 6.35 24.18
C GLN A 343 0.13 5.17 23.57
N HIS A 344 -0.99 5.42 22.89
CA HIS A 344 -1.86 4.40 22.28
C HIS A 344 -2.22 4.76 20.82
N GLY A 345 -2.81 3.82 20.07
CA GLY A 345 -3.08 3.98 18.64
C GLY A 345 -1.90 3.54 17.77
N ILE A 346 -1.56 4.33 16.76
CA ILE A 346 -0.44 4.10 15.84
C ILE A 346 0.58 5.24 15.88
N THR A 347 1.83 4.92 15.56
CA THR A 347 2.93 5.87 15.37
C THR A 347 3.92 5.29 14.36
N GLY A 348 4.82 6.09 13.82
CA GLY A 348 5.86 5.63 12.91
C GLY A 348 6.41 6.79 12.08
N TYR A 349 7.08 6.47 10.99
CA TYR A 349 7.71 7.44 10.10
C TYR A 349 7.23 7.31 8.66
N VAL A 350 6.93 8.44 8.02
CA VAL A 350 6.80 8.54 6.56
C VAL A 350 8.14 9.02 5.99
N LYS A 351 8.72 8.22 5.11
CA LYS A 351 10.01 8.50 4.45
C LYS A 351 9.86 8.25 2.94
N SER A 352 10.77 8.80 2.15
CA SER A 352 10.94 8.39 0.77
C SER A 352 11.58 7.00 0.68
N THR A 353 11.45 6.33 -0.46
CA THR A 353 12.15 5.06 -0.76
C THR A 353 13.68 5.16 -0.67
N ILE A 354 14.27 6.35 -0.75
CA ILE A 354 15.71 6.62 -0.53
C ILE A 354 16.04 6.99 0.93
N GLY A 355 15.06 6.94 1.84
CA GLY A 355 15.25 7.03 3.29
C GLY A 355 15.17 8.43 3.90
N HIS A 356 14.96 9.49 3.11
CA HIS A 356 14.75 10.84 3.65
C HIS A 356 13.38 10.96 4.34
N PRO A 357 13.27 11.62 5.50
CA PRO A 357 11.98 11.90 6.13
C PRO A 357 11.13 12.83 5.26
N LEU A 358 9.83 12.58 5.20
CA LEU A 358 8.87 13.42 4.49
C LEU A 358 8.04 14.20 5.51
N ALA A 359 8.33 15.50 5.62
CA ALA A 359 7.61 16.42 6.50
C ALA A 359 6.31 16.91 5.86
N HIS A 360 5.27 17.13 6.68
CA HIS A 360 3.93 17.49 6.23
C HIS A 360 3.26 16.51 5.25
N ALA A 361 3.78 15.28 5.13
CA ALA A 361 3.02 14.15 4.60
C ALA A 361 1.78 13.91 5.48
N THR A 362 0.64 13.62 4.86
CA THR A 362 -0.62 13.27 5.52
C THR A 362 -0.64 11.79 5.87
N VAL A 363 -1.29 11.47 6.99
CA VAL A 363 -1.66 10.11 7.39
C VAL A 363 -3.15 10.08 7.67
N GLU A 364 -3.86 9.32 6.84
CA GLU A 364 -5.32 9.16 6.85
C GLU A 364 -5.71 7.75 7.32
N VAL A 365 -6.91 7.61 7.88
CA VAL A 365 -7.40 6.34 8.43
C VAL A 365 -8.83 6.11 7.95
N ASN A 366 -9.10 4.97 7.29
CA ASN A 366 -10.43 4.56 6.82
C ASN A 366 -11.21 5.64 6.03
N ASN A 367 -10.51 6.58 5.37
CA ASN A 367 -11.07 7.75 4.67
C ASN A 367 -11.85 8.73 5.58
N VAL A 368 -11.47 8.84 6.86
CA VAL A 368 -11.90 9.91 7.79
C VAL A 368 -11.24 11.24 7.38
N GLN A 369 -11.98 12.36 7.38
CA GLN A 369 -11.50 13.65 6.88
C GLN A 369 -10.51 14.35 7.83
N HIS A 370 -10.52 13.99 9.11
CA HIS A 370 -9.49 14.46 10.05
C HIS A 370 -8.16 13.76 9.76
N VAL A 371 -7.27 14.41 9.02
CA VAL A 371 -5.93 13.91 8.69
C VAL A 371 -4.89 14.31 9.75
N THR A 372 -3.89 13.46 9.96
CA THR A 372 -2.72 13.79 10.79
C THR A 372 -1.53 14.16 9.90
N PHE A 373 -0.74 15.16 10.28
CA PHE A 373 0.49 15.54 9.55
C PHE A 373 1.74 15.04 10.27
N THR A 374 2.76 14.68 9.49
CA THR A 374 4.10 14.31 9.95
C THR A 374 4.95 15.51 10.36
N THR A 375 5.88 15.31 11.31
CA THR A 375 6.84 16.33 11.74
C THR A 375 7.96 16.57 10.72
N ALA A 376 8.84 17.55 10.98
CA ALA A 376 10.05 17.78 10.20
C ALA A 376 11.00 16.56 10.11
N GLU A 377 10.91 15.61 11.02
CA GLU A 377 11.71 14.37 11.07
C GLU A 377 10.92 13.17 10.49
N GLY A 378 9.76 13.42 9.88
CA GLY A 378 8.90 12.46 9.20
C GLY A 378 8.04 11.59 10.12
N ASP A 379 8.12 11.74 11.44
CA ASP A 379 7.33 10.94 12.38
C ASP A 379 5.90 11.46 12.58
N TYR A 380 5.00 10.58 13.03
CA TYR A 380 3.61 10.91 13.32
C TYR A 380 3.03 10.08 14.47
N PHE A 381 1.88 10.53 14.99
CA PHE A 381 1.09 9.84 16.01
C PHE A 381 -0.39 9.99 15.69
N ARG A 382 -1.15 8.89 15.66
CA ARG A 382 -2.60 8.92 15.48
C ARG A 382 -3.26 8.02 16.51
N LEU A 383 -4.02 8.63 17.42
CA LEU A 383 -4.74 7.92 18.46
C LEU A 383 -5.88 7.13 17.82
N LEU A 384 -5.95 5.83 18.12
CA LEU A 384 -6.95 4.90 17.59
C LEU A 384 -7.32 3.89 18.67
N LEU A 385 -8.57 3.43 18.64
CA LEU A 385 -9.07 2.34 19.48
C LEU A 385 -8.61 0.98 18.92
N PRO A 386 -8.76 -0.13 19.69
CA PRO A 386 -8.52 -1.47 19.16
C PRO A 386 -9.46 -1.81 18.00
N GLY A 387 -8.91 -2.23 16.86
CA GLY A 387 -9.66 -2.39 15.61
C GLY A 387 -8.79 -2.80 14.42
N LEU A 388 -9.39 -2.83 13.24
CA LEU A 388 -8.72 -3.04 11.95
C LEU A 388 -8.90 -1.80 11.09
N TYR A 389 -7.81 -1.26 10.58
CA TYR A 389 -7.76 0.03 9.91
C TYR A 389 -6.96 -0.06 8.61
N ASN A 390 -7.47 0.57 7.55
CA ASN A 390 -6.67 0.91 6.37
C ASN A 390 -6.08 2.30 6.62
N VAL A 391 -4.76 2.39 6.70
CA VAL A 391 -4.02 3.63 6.95
C VAL A 391 -3.29 4.01 5.69
N THR A 392 -3.53 5.22 5.18
CA THR A 392 -2.88 5.74 3.96
C THR A 392 -1.92 6.86 4.33
N ALA A 393 -0.67 6.78 3.89
CA ALA A 393 0.25 7.91 3.89
C ALA A 393 0.35 8.51 2.48
N ASP A 394 0.26 9.83 2.38
CA ASP A 394 0.35 10.60 1.13
C ASP A 394 1.30 11.80 1.30
N ALA A 395 1.97 12.21 0.21
CA ALA A 395 2.88 13.35 0.21
C ALA A 395 3.00 13.95 -1.19
N ALA A 396 3.02 15.28 -1.29
CA ALA A 396 3.11 15.97 -2.57
C ALA A 396 4.35 15.55 -3.39
N GLY A 397 4.13 14.98 -4.58
CA GLY A 397 5.19 14.47 -5.46
C GLY A 397 5.60 13.02 -5.20
N TYR A 398 4.83 12.27 -4.40
CA TYR A 398 5.01 10.85 -4.13
C TYR A 398 3.73 10.05 -4.43
N GLU A 399 3.87 8.75 -4.69
CA GLU A 399 2.74 7.83 -4.82
C GLU A 399 2.26 7.41 -3.41
N PRO A 400 0.97 7.60 -3.08
CA PRO A 400 0.43 7.29 -1.76
C PRO A 400 0.43 5.79 -1.46
N GLN A 401 0.72 5.42 -0.21
CA GLN A 401 0.82 4.04 0.23
C GLN A 401 -0.26 3.73 1.29
N THR A 402 -1.17 2.81 0.98
CA THR A 402 -2.14 2.27 1.95
C THR A 402 -1.65 0.96 2.54
N VAL A 403 -1.68 0.83 3.87
CA VAL A 403 -1.33 -0.37 4.64
C VAL A 403 -2.49 -0.72 5.57
N GLN A 404 -2.84 -2.01 5.65
CA GLN A 404 -3.82 -2.48 6.63
C GLN A 404 -3.13 -2.80 7.97
N VAL A 405 -3.64 -2.23 9.05
CA VAL A 405 -3.07 -2.25 10.39
C VAL A 405 -4.10 -2.79 11.38
N GLN A 406 -3.70 -3.72 12.24
CA GLN A 406 -4.55 -4.28 13.29
C GLN A 406 -4.03 -3.86 14.68
N ILE A 407 -4.90 -3.23 15.47
CA ILE A 407 -4.63 -2.82 16.86
C ILE A 407 -5.35 -3.78 17.80
N LEU A 408 -4.59 -4.56 18.57
CA LEU A 408 -5.16 -5.58 19.46
C LEU A 408 -5.62 -4.97 20.79
N PRO A 409 -6.72 -5.46 21.41
CA PRO A 409 -7.19 -4.97 22.72
C PRO A 409 -6.21 -5.14 23.88
N GLU A 410 -5.19 -6.00 23.70
CA GLU A 410 -4.14 -6.29 24.70
C GLU A 410 -2.85 -5.46 24.48
N ALA A 411 -2.87 -4.51 23.54
CA ALA A 411 -1.71 -3.67 23.21
C ALA A 411 -1.35 -2.72 24.36
N ASN A 412 -0.18 -2.93 24.99
CA ASN A 412 0.33 -2.13 26.11
C ASN A 412 1.11 -0.87 25.64
N GLY A 413 0.79 -0.33 24.46
CA GLY A 413 1.49 0.77 23.80
C GLY A 413 1.02 0.96 22.35
N PRO A 414 1.63 1.88 21.58
CA PRO A 414 1.21 2.16 20.21
C PRO A 414 1.81 1.14 19.23
N VAL A 415 1.13 0.87 18.11
CA VAL A 415 1.63 0.02 17.03
C VAL A 415 2.50 0.85 16.09
N THR A 416 3.73 0.40 15.82
CA THR A 416 4.64 1.07 14.87
C THR A 416 4.30 0.71 13.43
N VAL A 417 4.10 1.71 12.58
CA VAL A 417 3.78 1.58 11.14
C VAL A 417 4.59 2.61 10.36
N ASP A 418 5.61 2.15 9.63
CA ASP A 418 6.46 3.01 8.80
C ASP A 418 6.03 2.92 7.32
N PHE A 419 6.06 4.05 6.63
CA PHE A 419 5.71 4.20 5.21
C PHE A 419 6.94 4.62 4.39
N LEU A 420 7.09 4.03 3.21
CA LEU A 420 8.19 4.28 2.27
C LEU A 420 7.62 4.70 0.92
N LEU A 421 7.30 5.99 0.80
CA LEU A 421 6.66 6.54 -0.38
C LEU A 421 7.64 6.63 -1.55
N MET A 422 7.24 6.14 -2.72
CA MET A 422 8.01 6.27 -3.96
C MET A 422 7.72 7.61 -4.61
N ARG A 423 8.73 8.25 -5.21
CA ARG A 423 8.54 9.52 -5.92
C ARG A 423 7.62 9.31 -7.14
N ASP A 424 6.61 10.16 -7.29
CA ASP A 424 5.70 10.12 -8.43
C ASP A 424 6.34 10.80 -9.65
N ASP A 425 7.33 10.13 -10.24
CA ASP A 425 7.91 10.50 -11.53
C ASP A 425 7.97 9.29 -12.49
N PRO A 426 8.05 9.53 -13.81
CA PRO A 426 7.95 8.45 -14.78
C PRO A 426 9.12 7.46 -14.73
N GLN A 427 10.29 7.87 -14.21
CA GLN A 427 11.49 7.03 -14.16
C GLN A 427 11.43 6.07 -12.97
N HIS A 428 11.08 6.55 -11.78
CA HIS A 428 10.86 5.69 -10.60
C HIS A 428 9.68 4.73 -10.83
N TRP A 429 8.57 5.25 -11.35
CA TRP A 429 7.41 4.42 -11.69
C TRP A 429 7.76 3.32 -12.71
N SER A 430 8.55 3.64 -13.75
CA SER A 430 8.97 2.64 -14.75
C SER A 430 9.91 1.60 -14.14
N SER A 431 10.75 1.97 -13.17
CA SER A 431 11.57 0.99 -12.43
C SER A 431 10.77 0.09 -11.47
N ALA A 432 9.57 0.49 -11.05
CA ALA A 432 8.74 -0.28 -10.14
C ALA A 432 7.71 -1.17 -10.84
N TYR A 433 7.11 -0.68 -11.94
CA TYR A 433 5.96 -1.32 -12.59
C TYR A 433 6.18 -1.71 -14.05
N ASP A 434 7.21 -1.17 -14.71
CA ASP A 434 7.42 -1.31 -16.17
C ASP A 434 8.85 -1.74 -16.52
N TYR A 435 9.49 -2.50 -15.63
CA TYR A 435 10.77 -3.17 -15.85
C TYR A 435 11.92 -2.27 -16.34
N ARG A 436 11.90 -0.98 -15.97
CA ARG A 436 12.82 0.09 -16.42
C ARG A 436 12.75 0.42 -17.91
N THR A 437 11.60 0.16 -18.56
CA THR A 437 11.35 0.47 -19.97
C THR A 437 11.16 1.97 -20.20
N LEU A 438 12.24 2.76 -20.10
CA LEU A 438 12.18 4.23 -20.19
C LEU A 438 11.58 4.74 -21.51
N ALA A 439 11.67 3.97 -22.60
CA ALA A 439 11.06 4.29 -23.89
C ALA A 439 9.51 4.37 -23.85
N ASN A 440 8.86 3.82 -22.83
CA ASN A 440 7.41 3.89 -22.64
C ASN A 440 6.96 5.18 -21.91
N VAL A 441 7.89 5.90 -21.28
CA VAL A 441 7.59 6.93 -20.25
C VAL A 441 8.40 8.23 -20.37
N VAL A 442 9.50 8.24 -21.12
CA VAL A 442 10.40 9.39 -21.30
C VAL A 442 10.52 9.70 -22.79
N LYS A 443 10.29 10.97 -23.17
CA LYS A 443 10.25 11.44 -24.58
C LYS A 443 9.25 10.64 -25.44
N THR A 444 8.09 10.32 -24.86
CA THR A 444 6.97 9.72 -25.59
C THR A 444 6.49 10.62 -26.72
N ARG A 445 6.08 10.01 -27.83
CA ARG A 445 5.61 10.65 -29.06
C ARG A 445 4.79 9.66 -29.90
N TYR A 446 4.18 10.12 -30.97
CA TYR A 446 3.61 9.22 -31.98
C TYR A 446 4.67 8.73 -32.98
N HIS A 447 4.53 7.49 -33.46
CA HIS A 447 5.41 6.89 -34.46
C HIS A 447 4.74 6.75 -35.83
N THR A 448 5.48 6.93 -36.91
CA THR A 448 5.02 6.68 -38.29
C THR A 448 4.93 5.18 -38.60
N ASP A 449 4.25 4.80 -39.69
CA ASP A 449 4.18 3.39 -40.12
C ASP A 449 5.55 2.77 -40.44
N VAL A 450 6.52 3.58 -40.88
CA VAL A 450 7.89 3.11 -41.16
C VAL A 450 8.61 2.81 -39.85
N GLU A 451 8.48 3.68 -38.86
CA GLU A 451 9.10 3.52 -37.53
C GLU A 451 8.50 2.34 -36.76
N ILE A 452 7.17 2.15 -36.80
CA ILE A 452 6.53 0.99 -36.18
C ILE A 452 7.05 -0.32 -36.77
N LYS A 453 7.26 -0.40 -38.10
CA LYS A 453 7.85 -1.58 -38.74
C LYS A 453 9.33 -1.78 -38.36
N SER A 454 10.09 -0.70 -38.14
CA SER A 454 11.45 -0.78 -37.56
C SER A 454 11.41 -1.38 -36.15
N ILE A 455 10.56 -0.84 -35.27
CA ILE A 455 10.42 -1.27 -33.87
C ILE A 455 9.99 -2.74 -33.76
N ILE A 456 9.06 -3.18 -34.62
CA ILE A 456 8.68 -4.60 -34.72
C ILE A 456 9.88 -5.48 -35.12
N GLY A 457 10.64 -5.08 -36.14
CA GLY A 457 11.86 -5.79 -36.54
C GLY A 457 12.95 -5.77 -35.47
N GLU A 458 13.08 -4.69 -34.70
CA GLU A 458 14.00 -4.57 -33.58
C GLU A 458 13.67 -5.55 -32.44
N PHE A 459 12.39 -5.84 -32.19
CA PHE A 459 11.97 -6.86 -31.21
C PHE A 459 12.47 -8.26 -31.59
N GLU A 460 12.33 -8.68 -32.85
CA GLU A 460 12.90 -9.96 -33.30
C GLU A 460 14.44 -9.93 -33.27
N ASN A 461 15.07 -8.87 -33.80
CA ASN A 461 16.53 -8.77 -33.82
C ASN A 461 17.16 -8.86 -32.41
N GLN A 462 16.49 -8.30 -31.39
CA GLN A 462 16.95 -8.38 -30.00
C GLN A 462 16.53 -9.69 -29.31
N ASN A 463 15.34 -10.23 -29.61
CA ASN A 463 14.72 -11.33 -28.87
C ASN A 463 14.23 -12.50 -29.75
N TYR A 464 14.99 -12.86 -30.80
CA TYR A 464 14.68 -13.89 -31.83
C TYR A 464 14.26 -15.29 -31.34
N LYS A 465 14.43 -15.60 -30.04
CA LYS A 465 13.96 -16.85 -29.44
C LYS A 465 12.51 -16.78 -28.98
N THR A 466 12.00 -15.59 -28.70
CA THR A 466 10.71 -15.33 -28.06
C THR A 466 9.83 -14.36 -28.81
N ALA A 467 10.39 -13.52 -29.69
CA ALA A 467 9.68 -12.66 -30.61
C ALA A 467 9.94 -13.09 -32.06
N SER A 468 8.91 -13.04 -32.90
CA SER A 468 8.98 -13.15 -34.36
C SER A 468 8.18 -12.00 -34.97
N ALA A 469 8.75 -11.30 -35.94
CA ALA A 469 8.09 -10.23 -36.66
C ALA A 469 7.38 -10.77 -37.91
N GLU A 470 6.10 -10.47 -38.07
CA GLU A 470 5.31 -10.84 -39.25
C GLU A 470 5.20 -9.60 -40.15
N LEU A 471 6.10 -9.51 -41.13
CA LEU A 471 6.35 -8.29 -41.91
C LEU A 471 6.31 -8.59 -43.42
N ALA A 472 5.10 -8.73 -43.94
CA ALA A 472 4.79 -9.00 -45.35
C ALA A 472 5.16 -10.42 -45.86
N ASP A 473 5.23 -11.40 -44.95
CA ASP A 473 5.39 -12.83 -45.28
C ASP A 473 4.17 -13.43 -46.01
N ASN A 474 2.99 -12.81 -45.84
CA ASN A 474 1.73 -13.18 -46.47
C ASN A 474 0.82 -11.96 -46.70
N GLU A 475 -0.29 -12.15 -47.42
CA GLU A 475 -1.24 -11.08 -47.77
C GLU A 475 -1.85 -10.38 -46.54
N VAL A 476 -1.96 -11.07 -45.40
CA VAL A 476 -2.47 -10.51 -44.13
C VAL A 476 -1.44 -9.59 -43.48
N SER A 477 -0.20 -10.07 -43.26
CA SER A 477 0.91 -9.33 -42.65
C SER A 477 1.43 -8.15 -43.50
N MET A 478 1.13 -8.14 -44.80
CA MET A 478 1.30 -6.95 -45.65
C MET A 478 0.43 -5.76 -45.19
N VAL A 479 -0.79 -6.04 -44.69
CA VAL A 479 -1.77 -5.05 -44.24
C VAL A 479 -1.71 -4.83 -42.72
N TYR A 480 -1.57 -5.92 -41.97
CA TYR A 480 -1.51 -5.97 -40.50
C TYR A 480 -0.14 -6.49 -40.05
N PRO A 481 0.90 -5.63 -40.02
CA PRO A 481 2.20 -6.02 -39.48
C PRO A 481 2.03 -6.42 -38.00
N SER A 482 2.67 -7.52 -37.58
CA SER A 482 2.52 -8.08 -36.24
C SER A 482 3.87 -8.36 -35.59
N VAL A 483 3.89 -8.45 -34.25
CA VAL A 483 4.92 -9.21 -33.54
C VAL A 483 4.26 -10.31 -32.71
N LYS A 484 4.70 -11.55 -32.92
CA LYS A 484 4.27 -12.77 -32.24
C LYS A 484 5.25 -13.09 -31.10
N ILE A 485 4.75 -13.19 -29.86
CA ILE A 485 5.58 -13.30 -28.65
C ILE A 485 5.16 -14.52 -27.80
N THR A 486 6.11 -15.41 -27.47
CA THR A 486 5.91 -16.61 -26.63
C THR A 486 7.24 -17.10 -26.01
N ASP A 487 7.22 -18.11 -25.13
CA ASP A 487 8.43 -18.55 -24.39
C ASP A 487 9.52 -19.22 -25.24
N SER A 488 9.16 -19.76 -26.41
CA SER A 488 10.07 -20.25 -27.45
C SER A 488 9.35 -20.32 -28.80
N ILE A 489 9.73 -19.45 -29.73
CA ILE A 489 9.34 -19.50 -31.14
C ILE A 489 9.75 -20.85 -31.74
N GLY A 490 8.96 -21.39 -32.67
CA GLY A 490 9.21 -22.66 -33.35
C GLY A 490 8.92 -23.93 -32.52
N THR A 491 8.36 -23.80 -31.31
CA THR A 491 7.81 -24.94 -30.55
C THR A 491 6.35 -25.22 -30.95
N PRO A 492 5.79 -26.43 -30.72
CA PRO A 492 4.39 -26.71 -30.99
C PRO A 492 3.45 -25.88 -30.12
N GLU A 493 2.66 -24.99 -30.74
CA GLU A 493 1.81 -24.02 -30.04
C GLU A 493 0.45 -24.59 -29.58
N GLU A 494 0.06 -25.80 -30.03
CA GLU A 494 -1.27 -26.42 -29.81
C GLU A 494 -1.69 -26.62 -28.32
N THR A 495 -0.80 -26.41 -27.36
CA THR A 495 -1.12 -26.42 -25.91
C THR A 495 -1.22 -25.04 -25.26
N LYS A 496 -0.94 -23.97 -26.01
CA LYS A 496 -1.00 -22.56 -25.60
C LYS A 496 -2.33 -21.92 -26.05
N LEU A 497 -2.65 -20.77 -25.46
CA LEU A 497 -3.76 -19.92 -25.91
C LEU A 497 -3.26 -18.87 -26.90
N HIS A 498 -3.97 -18.62 -28.00
CA HIS A 498 -3.65 -17.56 -28.96
C HIS A 498 -4.40 -16.28 -28.56
N ILE A 499 -3.66 -15.23 -28.20
CA ILE A 499 -4.21 -13.96 -27.69
C ILE A 499 -3.88 -12.82 -28.64
N LEU A 500 -4.92 -12.18 -29.19
CA LEU A 500 -4.80 -11.04 -30.09
C LEU A 500 -4.81 -9.71 -29.31
N ILE A 501 -3.93 -8.78 -29.65
CA ILE A 501 -3.83 -7.45 -29.04
C ILE A 501 -3.77 -6.40 -30.16
N LEU A 502 -4.94 -5.82 -30.47
CA LEU A 502 -5.15 -4.81 -31.52
C LEU A 502 -4.98 -3.38 -30.97
N SER A 503 -4.35 -2.51 -31.77
CA SER A 503 -4.18 -1.10 -31.40
C SER A 503 -5.49 -0.33 -31.36
N SER A 504 -6.25 -0.32 -32.45
CA SER A 504 -7.60 0.25 -32.50
C SER A 504 -8.27 -0.13 -33.81
N LEU A 505 -9.54 -0.52 -33.74
CA LEU A 505 -10.42 -0.66 -34.90
C LEU A 505 -10.96 0.71 -35.40
N PHE A 506 -10.72 1.80 -34.66
CA PHE A 506 -10.94 3.19 -35.07
C PHE A 506 -9.59 3.86 -35.37
N GLN A 507 -9.31 4.12 -36.64
CA GLN A 507 -8.03 4.64 -37.12
C GLN A 507 -7.75 6.08 -36.65
N SER A 508 -8.78 6.84 -36.26
CA SER A 508 -8.58 8.12 -35.56
C SER A 508 -7.99 8.00 -34.14
N THR A 509 -7.92 6.79 -33.55
CA THR A 509 -7.44 6.58 -32.16
C THR A 509 -5.97 6.19 -32.15
N ALA A 510 -5.09 7.17 -32.41
CA ALA A 510 -3.64 6.98 -32.50
C ALA A 510 -3.01 6.40 -31.23
N ILE A 511 -3.50 6.80 -30.04
CA ILE A 511 -2.95 6.39 -28.74
C ILE A 511 -2.88 4.86 -28.55
N GLY A 512 -3.85 4.11 -29.08
CA GLY A 512 -3.89 2.65 -28.96
C GLY A 512 -2.71 1.96 -29.66
N ARG A 513 -2.12 2.59 -30.68
CA ARG A 513 -0.96 2.07 -31.43
C ARG A 513 0.33 2.16 -30.62
N GLU A 514 0.50 3.26 -29.89
CA GLU A 514 1.61 3.41 -28.94
C GLU A 514 1.45 2.47 -27.74
N MET A 515 0.23 2.24 -27.25
CA MET A 515 -0.02 1.28 -26.16
C MET A 515 0.29 -0.18 -26.53
N VAL A 516 0.02 -0.61 -27.77
CA VAL A 516 0.43 -1.95 -28.26
C VAL A 516 1.94 -2.12 -28.21
N ILE A 517 2.70 -1.12 -28.65
CA ILE A 517 4.17 -1.16 -28.66
C ILE A 517 4.74 -1.10 -27.25
N ASN A 518 4.19 -0.25 -26.37
CA ASN A 518 4.61 -0.19 -24.98
C ASN A 518 4.34 -1.51 -24.24
N LEU A 519 3.21 -2.18 -24.52
CA LEU A 519 2.89 -3.49 -23.94
C LEU A 519 3.74 -4.64 -24.52
N ALA A 520 4.10 -4.59 -25.80
CA ALA A 520 5.08 -5.52 -26.37
C ALA A 520 6.47 -5.34 -25.70
N ARG A 521 6.94 -4.09 -25.55
CA ARG A 521 8.19 -3.78 -24.82
C ARG A 521 8.13 -4.26 -23.37
N HIS A 522 7.03 -3.99 -22.67
CA HIS A 522 6.81 -4.41 -21.27
C HIS A 522 6.96 -5.93 -21.11
N VAL A 523 6.27 -6.72 -21.96
CA VAL A 523 6.34 -8.18 -21.93
C VAL A 523 7.75 -8.69 -22.25
N LEU A 524 8.44 -8.11 -23.23
CA LEU A 524 9.82 -8.50 -23.56
C LEU A 524 10.80 -8.12 -22.45
N ALA A 525 10.70 -6.91 -21.88
CA ALA A 525 11.52 -6.47 -20.76
C ALA A 525 11.35 -7.37 -19.52
N GLY A 526 10.10 -7.70 -19.16
CA GLY A 526 9.81 -8.62 -18.05
C GLY A 526 10.34 -10.03 -18.30
N TYR A 527 10.26 -10.56 -19.53
CA TYR A 527 10.88 -11.84 -19.87
C TYR A 527 12.41 -11.80 -19.78
N ASN A 528 13.02 -10.68 -20.16
CA ASN A 528 14.47 -10.46 -20.09
C ASN A 528 15.01 -10.18 -18.66
N ILE A 529 14.12 -9.90 -17.69
CA ILE A 529 14.42 -9.79 -16.23
C ILE A 529 13.88 -11.05 -15.48
N PRO A 530 13.81 -12.23 -16.14
CA PRO A 530 13.05 -13.42 -15.76
C PRO A 530 11.84 -13.27 -14.80
N GLU A 531 10.95 -12.30 -15.04
CA GLU A 531 9.85 -12.00 -14.11
C GLU A 531 8.78 -13.11 -14.08
N PRO A 532 8.50 -13.74 -12.91
CA PRO A 532 7.65 -14.92 -12.83
C PRO A 532 6.25 -14.80 -13.45
N PRO A 533 5.51 -13.66 -13.36
CA PRO A 533 4.21 -13.51 -14.02
C PRO A 533 4.32 -13.58 -15.55
N ILE A 534 5.37 -12.96 -16.13
CA ILE A 534 5.60 -12.92 -17.57
C ILE A 534 6.10 -14.27 -18.09
N LEU A 535 6.99 -14.94 -17.34
CA LEU A 535 7.40 -16.33 -17.64
C LEU A 535 6.20 -17.29 -17.60
N LYS A 536 5.28 -17.11 -16.65
CA LYS A 536 4.02 -17.88 -16.58
C LYS A 536 3.12 -17.58 -17.78
N LEU A 537 2.96 -16.31 -18.15
CA LEU A 537 2.16 -15.87 -19.29
C LEU A 537 2.65 -16.49 -20.61
N LEU A 538 3.91 -16.25 -20.99
CA LEU A 538 4.45 -16.68 -22.29
C LEU A 538 4.64 -18.20 -22.44
N LYS A 539 4.69 -18.94 -21.33
CA LYS A 539 4.66 -20.41 -21.32
C LYS A 539 3.25 -20.98 -21.60
N ASN A 540 2.21 -20.22 -21.30
CA ASN A 540 0.81 -20.63 -21.42
C ASN A 540 0.08 -20.02 -22.62
N ALA A 541 0.66 -19.00 -23.26
CA ALA A 541 0.04 -18.24 -24.34
C ALA A 541 1.04 -17.84 -25.44
N VAL A 542 0.48 -17.51 -26.60
CA VAL A 542 1.12 -16.85 -27.72
C VAL A 542 0.43 -15.50 -27.88
N LEU A 543 1.18 -14.41 -27.80
CA LEU A 543 0.65 -13.04 -27.85
C LEU A 543 0.92 -12.44 -29.23
N HIS A 544 -0.12 -12.00 -29.92
CA HIS A 544 -0.03 -11.37 -31.25
C HIS A 544 -0.34 -9.88 -31.11
N PHE A 545 0.70 -9.05 -31.15
CA PHE A 545 0.59 -7.60 -31.04
C PHE A 545 0.45 -6.99 -32.44
N VAL A 546 -0.72 -6.44 -32.74
CA VAL A 546 -1.11 -5.94 -34.07
C VAL A 546 -1.38 -4.44 -34.03
N PRO A 547 -0.36 -3.59 -34.30
CA PRO A 547 -0.56 -2.17 -34.55
C PRO A 547 -1.23 -1.95 -35.93
N VAL A 548 -2.56 -1.96 -35.93
CA VAL A 548 -3.44 -1.62 -37.07
C VAL A 548 -2.94 -0.35 -37.76
N LYS A 549 -2.85 -0.40 -39.10
CA LYS A 549 -2.40 0.73 -39.92
C LYS A 549 -3.36 1.91 -39.81
N ILE A 550 -2.80 3.07 -39.47
CA ILE A 550 -3.43 4.38 -39.61
C ILE A 550 -2.80 5.02 -40.85
N ASP A 551 -3.56 5.70 -41.72
CA ASP A 551 -2.97 6.54 -42.76
C ASP A 551 -2.35 7.79 -42.11
N SER A 552 -1.17 7.59 -41.51
CA SER A 552 -0.65 8.44 -40.44
C SER A 552 -0.29 9.83 -40.90
N GLU A 553 0.09 10.02 -42.17
CA GLU A 553 0.48 11.32 -42.72
C GLU A 553 -0.64 12.35 -42.56
N GLN A 554 -1.87 12.05 -42.99
CA GLN A 554 -2.99 12.98 -42.87
C GLN A 554 -3.44 13.22 -41.42
N LEU A 555 -3.30 12.22 -40.53
CA LEU A 555 -3.68 12.38 -39.12
C LEU A 555 -2.62 13.20 -38.34
N LEU A 556 -1.34 12.93 -38.59
CA LEU A 556 -0.21 13.67 -38.01
C LEU A 556 -0.16 15.10 -38.55
N GLU A 557 -0.44 15.34 -39.83
CA GLU A 557 -0.58 16.70 -40.38
C GLU A 557 -1.68 17.49 -39.66
N GLN A 558 -2.86 16.89 -39.42
CA GLN A 558 -3.93 17.54 -38.66
C GLN A 558 -3.52 17.84 -37.21
N PHE A 559 -2.83 16.91 -36.56
CA PHE A 559 -2.35 17.06 -35.18
C PHE A 559 -1.24 18.11 -35.05
N HIS A 560 -0.24 18.10 -35.93
CA HIS A 560 0.84 19.09 -35.92
C HIS A 560 0.37 20.49 -36.37
N ALA A 561 -0.64 20.58 -37.26
CA ALA A 561 -1.27 21.85 -37.62
C ALA A 561 -2.10 22.45 -36.46
N ASN A 562 -2.61 21.63 -35.53
CA ASN A 562 -3.27 22.10 -34.32
C ASN A 562 -3.17 21.08 -33.17
N ALA A 563 -2.12 21.20 -32.35
CA ALA A 563 -1.80 20.29 -31.24
C ALA A 563 -2.78 20.32 -30.04
N SER A 564 -4.00 20.86 -30.23
CA SER A 564 -5.12 20.85 -29.29
C SER A 564 -6.24 19.87 -29.67
N VAL A 565 -6.15 19.18 -30.83
CA VAL A 565 -7.20 18.28 -31.33
C VAL A 565 -7.15 16.91 -30.63
N CYS A 566 -7.74 16.86 -29.44
CA CYS A 566 -7.99 15.67 -28.62
C CYS A 566 -8.69 14.51 -29.37
N ASP A 567 -9.60 14.83 -30.30
CA ASP A 567 -10.38 13.86 -31.09
C ASP A 567 -10.33 14.18 -32.60
N PRO A 568 -9.30 13.72 -33.35
CA PRO A 568 -9.28 13.86 -34.80
C PRO A 568 -10.35 12.99 -35.49
N THR A 569 -10.66 13.32 -36.75
CA THR A 569 -11.73 12.67 -37.53
C THR A 569 -11.20 12.14 -38.87
N VAL A 570 -11.33 10.83 -39.07
CA VAL A 570 -11.12 10.16 -40.37
C VAL A 570 -12.47 10.10 -41.10
N LYS A 571 -12.48 10.11 -42.43
CA LYS A 571 -13.73 10.12 -43.23
C LYS A 571 -14.50 8.81 -43.19
N GLU A 572 -13.80 7.69 -43.10
CA GLU A 572 -14.32 6.33 -43.03
C GLU A 572 -13.46 5.57 -42.02
N GLU A 573 -14.04 5.09 -40.91
CA GLU A 573 -13.32 4.30 -39.91
C GLU A 573 -13.41 2.80 -40.25
N LEU A 574 -12.32 2.04 -40.08
CA LEU A 574 -12.33 0.58 -40.25
C LEU A 574 -13.45 -0.12 -39.43
N ALA A 575 -13.75 0.37 -38.23
CA ALA A 575 -14.86 -0.11 -37.42
C ALA A 575 -16.23 0.01 -38.11
N ASP A 576 -16.51 1.12 -38.78
CA ASP A 576 -17.78 1.32 -39.50
C ASP A 576 -17.82 0.45 -40.77
N LYS A 577 -16.69 0.25 -41.44
CA LYS A 577 -16.56 -0.70 -42.56
C LYS A 577 -16.78 -2.15 -42.14
N LEU A 578 -16.31 -2.55 -40.96
CA LEU A 578 -16.57 -3.88 -40.39
C LEU A 578 -18.06 -4.11 -40.07
N LEU A 579 -18.81 -3.05 -39.80
CA LEU A 579 -20.26 -3.07 -39.59
C LEU A 579 -21.07 -2.94 -40.89
N SER A 580 -20.45 -2.53 -42.01
CA SER A 580 -21.12 -2.41 -43.32
C SER A 580 -21.22 -3.74 -44.08
N ALA A 581 -22.06 -3.79 -45.11
CA ALA A 581 -22.18 -4.93 -46.03
C ALA A 581 -21.19 -4.87 -47.22
N GLU A 582 -20.34 -3.85 -47.29
CA GLU A 582 -19.46 -3.59 -48.42
C GLU A 582 -18.13 -4.35 -48.30
N THR A 583 -17.49 -4.63 -49.44
CA THR A 583 -16.17 -5.28 -49.51
C THR A 583 -15.07 -4.23 -49.37
N ASP A 584 -14.12 -4.44 -48.46
CA ASP A 584 -12.96 -3.58 -48.25
C ASP A 584 -11.74 -4.47 -47.94
N HIS A 585 -10.58 -4.16 -48.52
CA HIS A 585 -9.41 -5.02 -48.43
C HIS A 585 -8.82 -5.13 -47.01
N GLN A 586 -8.88 -4.06 -46.20
CA GLN A 586 -8.41 -4.10 -44.82
C GLN A 586 -9.35 -4.99 -43.98
N LYS A 587 -10.66 -4.77 -44.13
CA LYS A 587 -11.70 -5.64 -43.56
C LYS A 587 -11.48 -7.10 -43.92
N ASP A 588 -11.37 -7.44 -45.19
CA ASP A 588 -11.27 -8.83 -45.64
C ASP A 588 -10.00 -9.52 -45.13
N MET A 589 -8.87 -8.81 -45.02
CA MET A 589 -7.64 -9.35 -44.41
C MET A 589 -7.73 -9.51 -42.88
N LEU A 590 -8.42 -8.61 -42.17
CA LEU A 590 -8.66 -8.77 -40.73
C LEU A 590 -9.57 -9.97 -40.45
N LEU A 591 -10.64 -10.13 -41.23
CA LEU A 591 -11.57 -11.25 -41.08
C LEU A 591 -10.88 -12.58 -41.40
N ARG A 592 -9.96 -12.59 -42.37
CA ARG A 592 -9.10 -13.74 -42.67
C ARG A 592 -8.12 -14.05 -41.53
N MET A 593 -7.45 -13.05 -40.96
CA MET A 593 -6.57 -13.21 -39.79
C MET A 593 -7.29 -13.88 -38.61
N LEU A 594 -8.54 -13.47 -38.34
CA LEU A 594 -9.38 -14.06 -37.29
C LEU A 594 -9.86 -15.50 -37.60
N GLN A 595 -9.85 -15.92 -38.87
CA GLN A 595 -10.21 -17.27 -39.30
C GLN A 595 -9.03 -18.23 -39.39
N GLU A 596 -7.83 -17.73 -39.73
CA GLU A 596 -6.62 -18.55 -39.92
C GLU A 596 -5.92 -18.89 -38.58
N GLU A 597 -5.96 -18.00 -37.57
CA GLU A 597 -5.29 -18.19 -36.26
C GLU A 597 -6.20 -18.67 -35.10
N GLU A 598 -7.53 -18.75 -35.28
CA GLU A 598 -8.53 -19.21 -34.29
C GLU A 598 -8.39 -18.67 -32.83
N TYR A 599 -8.03 -17.39 -32.65
CA TYR A 599 -7.76 -16.74 -31.35
C TYR A 599 -8.77 -17.03 -30.20
N ASP A 600 -8.26 -17.40 -29.02
CA ASP A 600 -9.02 -17.67 -27.79
C ASP A 600 -9.53 -16.42 -27.07
N LEU A 601 -8.77 -15.33 -27.15
CA LEU A 601 -9.03 -14.05 -26.50
C LEU A 601 -8.54 -12.90 -27.40
N ALA A 602 -9.26 -11.79 -27.43
CA ALA A 602 -8.80 -10.58 -28.09
C ALA A 602 -8.98 -9.33 -27.21
N LEU A 603 -7.98 -8.45 -27.25
CA LEU A 603 -8.00 -7.10 -26.70
C LEU A 603 -7.92 -6.09 -27.84
N ASN A 604 -8.72 -5.03 -27.78
CA ASN A 604 -8.62 -3.86 -28.66
C ASN A 604 -8.58 -2.60 -27.79
N PHE A 605 -7.68 -1.66 -28.07
CA PHE A 605 -7.73 -0.36 -27.40
C PHE A 605 -8.69 0.61 -28.11
N ALA A 606 -9.22 1.55 -27.35
CA ALA A 606 -10.09 2.61 -27.81
C ALA A 606 -9.92 3.87 -26.95
N ALA A 607 -10.69 4.91 -27.24
CA ALA A 607 -10.74 6.15 -26.48
C ALA A 607 -12.18 6.69 -26.38
N GLY A 608 -12.33 7.89 -25.82
CA GLY A 608 -13.62 8.55 -25.60
C GLY A 608 -14.29 8.17 -24.28
N GLY A 609 -13.55 7.60 -23.33
CA GLY A 609 -14.07 7.09 -22.06
C GLY A 609 -13.01 6.29 -21.28
N ASN A 610 -13.43 5.72 -20.15
CA ASN A 610 -12.59 4.86 -19.28
C ASN A 610 -13.18 3.44 -19.13
N ASP A 611 -14.14 3.04 -19.97
CA ASP A 611 -14.88 1.80 -19.80
C ASP A 611 -14.19 0.55 -20.38
N VAL A 612 -14.75 -0.62 -20.05
CA VAL A 612 -14.36 -1.93 -20.57
C VAL A 612 -15.59 -2.54 -21.24
N PHE A 613 -15.58 -2.59 -22.57
CA PHE A 613 -16.62 -3.20 -23.38
C PHE A 613 -16.30 -4.68 -23.60
N TYR A 614 -17.34 -5.51 -23.62
CA TYR A 614 -17.25 -6.96 -23.74
C TYR A 614 -18.50 -7.51 -24.46
N PRO A 615 -18.50 -8.78 -24.91
CA PRO A 615 -19.63 -9.30 -25.68
C PRO A 615 -20.86 -9.53 -24.80
N ASN A 616 -21.99 -8.94 -25.19
CA ASN A 616 -23.28 -9.20 -24.56
C ASN A 616 -23.76 -10.61 -24.94
N THR A 617 -24.09 -11.41 -23.94
CA THR A 617 -24.50 -12.82 -24.07
C THR A 617 -25.73 -13.09 -23.20
N ASP A 618 -26.75 -13.75 -23.77
CA ASP A 618 -28.02 -14.09 -23.09
C ASP A 618 -27.87 -15.28 -22.11
N ASP A 619 -26.79 -15.26 -21.32
CA ASP A 619 -26.31 -16.40 -20.55
C ASP A 619 -26.47 -16.17 -19.04
N LYS A 620 -26.94 -17.19 -18.33
CA LYS A 620 -27.18 -17.14 -16.88
C LYS A 620 -25.88 -17.10 -16.06
N VAL A 621 -24.78 -17.47 -16.68
CA VAL A 621 -23.43 -17.40 -16.11
C VAL A 621 -22.67 -16.33 -16.89
N ALA A 622 -22.67 -15.11 -16.35
CA ALA A 622 -22.11 -13.91 -16.98
C ALA A 622 -20.57 -13.89 -16.98
N ILE A 623 -19.96 -14.79 -17.76
CA ILE A 623 -18.51 -15.02 -17.84
C ILE A 623 -17.77 -13.73 -18.21
N TYR A 624 -18.12 -13.12 -19.34
CA TYR A 624 -17.44 -11.91 -19.83
C TYR A 624 -17.64 -10.70 -18.92
N GLY A 625 -18.78 -10.60 -18.22
CA GLY A 625 -19.00 -9.56 -17.21
C GLY A 625 -18.07 -9.69 -16.00
N ARG A 626 -17.78 -10.91 -15.54
CA ARG A 626 -16.78 -11.16 -14.48
C ARG A 626 -15.35 -10.87 -14.95
N PHE A 627 -15.02 -11.18 -16.19
CA PHE A 627 -13.71 -10.82 -16.77
C PHE A 627 -13.57 -9.30 -16.91
N ALA A 628 -14.59 -8.59 -17.39
CA ALA A 628 -14.59 -7.12 -17.44
C ALA A 628 -14.44 -6.47 -16.05
N GLN A 629 -14.98 -7.10 -15.00
CA GLN A 629 -14.72 -6.69 -13.61
C GLN A 629 -13.25 -6.88 -13.20
N LYS A 630 -12.59 -8.02 -13.52
CA LYS A 630 -11.15 -8.21 -13.26
C LYS A 630 -10.29 -7.20 -14.06
N ILE A 631 -10.64 -6.90 -15.31
CA ILE A 631 -9.93 -5.93 -16.16
C ILE A 631 -9.99 -4.50 -15.60
N LYS A 632 -11.09 -4.08 -14.95
CA LYS A 632 -11.26 -2.67 -14.52
C LYS A 632 -10.23 -2.19 -13.48
N GLY A 633 -9.67 -3.09 -12.68
CA GLY A 633 -8.62 -2.77 -11.71
C GLY A 633 -9.08 -1.93 -10.51
N HIS A 634 -8.16 -1.71 -9.57
CA HIS A 634 -8.43 -1.11 -8.26
C HIS A 634 -8.31 0.42 -8.30
N LYS A 635 -7.33 0.99 -9.02
CA LYS A 635 -7.15 2.45 -9.07
C LYS A 635 -8.37 3.16 -9.68
N TYR A 636 -9.00 2.55 -10.69
CA TYR A 636 -10.21 3.07 -11.32
C TYR A 636 -11.51 2.86 -10.52
N THR A 637 -11.51 2.11 -9.41
CA THR A 637 -12.68 2.05 -8.52
C THR A 637 -12.77 3.22 -7.55
N VAL A 638 -11.70 4.03 -7.43
CA VAL A 638 -11.58 5.12 -6.44
C VAL A 638 -11.36 6.49 -7.08
N VAL A 639 -10.52 6.59 -8.13
CA VAL A 639 -9.92 7.89 -8.50
C VAL A 639 -10.74 8.73 -9.51
N THR A 640 -11.39 8.12 -10.51
CA THR A 640 -12.02 8.91 -11.60
C THR A 640 -13.55 9.01 -11.48
N ASN A 641 -14.03 10.03 -10.75
CA ASN A 641 -15.36 10.61 -10.98
C ASN A 641 -15.42 11.48 -12.26
N GLU A 642 -14.28 11.69 -12.92
CA GLU A 642 -14.15 12.37 -14.21
C GLU A 642 -14.84 11.57 -15.33
N ARG A 643 -16.11 11.89 -15.58
CA ARG A 643 -16.79 11.49 -16.80
C ARG A 643 -16.32 12.37 -17.95
N CYS A 644 -15.84 11.75 -19.02
CA CYS A 644 -15.50 12.48 -20.25
C CYS A 644 -16.72 13.29 -20.76
N PRO A 645 -16.52 14.52 -21.28
CA PRO A 645 -17.64 15.33 -21.78
C PRO A 645 -18.42 14.60 -22.87
N GLU A 646 -19.73 14.46 -22.66
CA GLU A 646 -20.62 13.80 -23.61
C GLU A 646 -20.64 14.54 -24.95
N SER A 647 -20.46 13.79 -26.04
CA SER A 647 -20.57 14.31 -27.40
C SER A 647 -21.19 13.25 -28.31
N ALA A 648 -21.89 13.68 -29.36
CA ALA A 648 -22.50 12.76 -30.32
C ALA A 648 -21.46 11.83 -30.97
N LEU A 649 -20.22 12.29 -31.15
CA LEU A 649 -19.13 11.50 -31.70
C LEU A 649 -18.67 10.39 -30.74
N ARG A 650 -18.52 10.69 -29.43
CA ARG A 650 -18.16 9.69 -28.41
C ARG A 650 -19.29 8.68 -28.18
N LEU A 651 -20.55 9.13 -28.19
CA LEU A 651 -21.73 8.26 -28.12
C LEU A 651 -21.82 7.31 -29.32
N HIS A 652 -21.60 7.81 -30.54
CA HIS A 652 -21.51 6.95 -31.74
C HIS A 652 -20.37 5.94 -31.65
N GLN A 653 -19.18 6.38 -31.21
CA GLN A 653 -18.03 5.50 -31.03
C GLN A 653 -18.33 4.39 -30.00
N ALA A 654 -18.99 4.70 -28.88
CA ALA A 654 -19.38 3.71 -27.87
C ALA A 654 -20.40 2.67 -28.40
N ASP A 655 -21.42 3.09 -29.15
CA ASP A 655 -22.36 2.16 -29.82
C ASP A 655 -21.64 1.26 -30.84
N SER A 656 -20.81 1.86 -31.71
CA SER A 656 -20.03 1.12 -32.70
C SER A 656 -19.05 0.13 -32.05
N ILE A 657 -18.38 0.49 -30.94
CA ILE A 657 -17.55 -0.44 -30.15
C ILE A 657 -18.38 -1.64 -29.67
N GLN A 658 -19.53 -1.39 -29.02
CA GLN A 658 -20.35 -2.45 -28.45
C GLN A 658 -20.94 -3.37 -29.54
N ARG A 659 -21.40 -2.79 -30.65
CA ARG A 659 -21.91 -3.54 -31.81
C ARG A 659 -20.84 -4.39 -32.47
N LEU A 660 -19.65 -3.82 -32.71
CA LEU A 660 -18.51 -4.53 -33.32
C LEU A 660 -18.03 -5.68 -32.42
N THR A 661 -17.94 -5.43 -31.10
CA THR A 661 -17.63 -6.43 -30.08
C THR A 661 -18.63 -7.60 -30.11
N ASN A 662 -19.93 -7.31 -30.17
CA ASN A 662 -20.98 -8.34 -30.26
C ASN A 662 -20.94 -9.09 -31.60
N GLN A 663 -20.72 -8.39 -32.71
CA GLN A 663 -20.72 -8.96 -34.06
C GLN A 663 -19.52 -9.90 -34.29
N LEU A 664 -18.32 -9.53 -33.83
CA LEU A 664 -17.14 -10.37 -33.95
C LEU A 664 -17.28 -11.66 -33.11
N GLN A 665 -17.76 -11.56 -31.87
CA GLN A 665 -18.10 -12.75 -31.06
C GLN A 665 -19.18 -13.62 -31.72
N ALA A 666 -20.21 -13.00 -32.31
CA ALA A 666 -21.31 -13.74 -32.93
C ALA A 666 -20.87 -14.53 -34.17
N LEU A 667 -20.03 -13.93 -35.03
CA LEU A 667 -19.60 -14.52 -36.30
C LEU A 667 -18.36 -15.43 -36.14
N TYR A 668 -17.28 -14.92 -35.53
CA TYR A 668 -15.95 -15.56 -35.52
C TYR A 668 -15.63 -16.30 -34.21
N LYS A 669 -16.49 -16.17 -33.19
CA LYS A 669 -16.36 -16.79 -31.85
C LYS A 669 -15.19 -16.30 -30.99
N VAL A 670 -14.37 -15.39 -31.50
CA VAL A 670 -13.28 -14.70 -30.78
C VAL A 670 -13.87 -13.67 -29.79
N PRO A 671 -13.66 -13.82 -28.47
CA PRO A 671 -14.17 -12.89 -27.47
C PRO A 671 -13.29 -11.65 -27.40
N LEU A 672 -13.75 -10.60 -28.09
CA LEU A 672 -13.14 -9.28 -28.05
C LEU A 672 -13.53 -8.52 -26.77
N PHE A 673 -12.53 -8.00 -26.08
CA PHE A 673 -12.67 -6.97 -25.05
C PHE A 673 -12.13 -5.66 -25.61
N THR A 674 -12.89 -4.56 -25.48
CA THR A 674 -12.39 -3.22 -25.85
C THR A 674 -12.13 -2.37 -24.61
N LEU A 675 -10.89 -1.95 -24.45
CA LEU A 675 -10.40 -1.13 -23.33
C LEU A 675 -10.31 0.32 -23.78
N GLN A 676 -11.18 1.21 -23.26
CA GLN A 676 -10.98 2.64 -23.48
C GLN A 676 -9.89 3.19 -22.56
N LEU A 677 -8.91 3.86 -23.15
CA LEU A 677 -7.68 4.33 -22.49
C LEU A 677 -7.81 5.72 -21.84
N GLY A 678 -8.83 6.50 -22.20
CA GLY A 678 -9.01 7.88 -21.78
C GLY A 678 -9.97 8.68 -22.66
N CYS A 679 -10.20 9.95 -22.31
CA CYS A 679 -11.18 10.82 -22.98
C CYS A 679 -10.79 11.32 -24.38
N CYS A 680 -9.51 11.27 -24.74
CA CYS A 680 -8.97 11.73 -26.03
C CYS A 680 -8.47 10.57 -26.87
N LYS A 681 -8.82 10.57 -28.17
CA LYS A 681 -8.25 9.67 -29.18
C LYS A 681 -6.77 9.92 -29.46
N MET A 682 -6.34 11.18 -29.33
CA MET A 682 -4.97 11.64 -29.57
C MET A 682 -4.59 12.72 -28.54
N PRO A 683 -4.22 12.34 -27.30
CA PRO A 683 -3.68 13.27 -26.29
C PRO A 683 -2.32 13.85 -26.72
N GLN A 684 -1.80 14.85 -25.98
CA GLN A 684 -0.49 15.43 -26.30
C GLN A 684 0.64 14.43 -26.06
N GLU A 685 1.78 14.63 -26.72
CA GLU A 685 2.89 13.65 -26.69
C GLU A 685 3.49 13.45 -25.29
N ALA A 686 3.43 14.49 -24.44
CA ALA A 686 3.80 14.42 -23.03
C ALA A 686 2.82 13.57 -22.18
N ASP A 687 1.54 13.54 -22.55
CA ASP A 687 0.49 12.82 -21.82
C ASP A 687 0.45 11.32 -22.15
N ILE A 688 1.08 10.88 -23.25
CA ILE A 688 1.16 9.45 -23.63
C ILE A 688 1.74 8.62 -22.48
N ALA A 689 2.76 9.15 -21.79
CA ALA A 689 3.32 8.51 -20.59
C ALA A 689 2.27 8.38 -19.47
N ALA A 690 1.45 9.40 -19.23
CA ALA A 690 0.38 9.33 -18.22
C ALA A 690 -0.69 8.29 -18.58
N VAL A 691 -1.11 8.23 -19.85
CA VAL A 691 -2.07 7.21 -20.33
C VAL A 691 -1.53 5.80 -20.16
N TRP A 692 -0.24 5.57 -20.47
CA TRP A 692 0.43 4.29 -20.20
C TRP A 692 0.42 3.95 -18.71
N ARG A 693 0.87 4.89 -17.86
CA ARG A 693 0.94 4.72 -16.39
C ARG A 693 -0.42 4.39 -15.76
N GLN A 694 -1.50 4.98 -16.25
CA GLN A 694 -2.85 4.75 -15.75
C GLN A 694 -3.43 3.40 -16.21
N ASN A 695 -3.09 2.92 -17.41
CA ASN A 695 -3.74 1.75 -18.01
C ASN A 695 -2.97 0.42 -17.87
N LEU A 696 -1.71 0.42 -17.45
CA LEU A 696 -0.91 -0.81 -17.32
C LEU A 696 -1.54 -1.86 -16.37
N GLU A 697 -2.15 -1.45 -15.26
CA GLU A 697 -2.91 -2.37 -14.36
C GLU A 697 -4.02 -3.09 -15.13
N ARG A 698 -4.74 -2.37 -16.00
CA ARG A 698 -5.89 -2.89 -16.75
C ARG A 698 -5.45 -3.84 -17.87
N MET A 699 -4.33 -3.53 -18.53
CA MET A 699 -3.72 -4.37 -19.56
C MET A 699 -3.16 -5.68 -18.99
N THR A 700 -2.43 -5.60 -17.88
CA THR A 700 -1.90 -6.78 -17.18
C THR A 700 -3.03 -7.62 -16.57
N ASN A 701 -4.08 -7.02 -16.01
CA ASN A 701 -5.27 -7.75 -15.55
C ASN A 701 -6.00 -8.51 -16.67
N PHE A 702 -5.98 -8.02 -17.92
CA PHE A 702 -6.48 -8.77 -19.09
C PHE A 702 -5.59 -9.98 -19.40
N LEU A 703 -4.26 -9.81 -19.42
CA LEU A 703 -3.33 -10.93 -19.64
C LEU A 703 -3.47 -12.00 -18.54
N HIS A 704 -3.69 -11.57 -17.29
CA HIS A 704 -3.97 -12.42 -16.13
C HIS A 704 -5.40 -13.00 -16.07
N LEU A 705 -6.18 -12.93 -17.16
CA LEU A 705 -7.39 -13.76 -17.28
C LEU A 705 -7.02 -15.24 -17.43
N ILE A 706 -5.98 -15.58 -18.21
CA ILE A 706 -5.62 -16.98 -18.55
C ILE A 706 -5.14 -17.83 -17.37
N ASP A 707 -4.89 -17.19 -16.24
CA ASP A 707 -4.47 -17.80 -14.99
C ASP A 707 -5.61 -18.54 -14.28
N THR A 708 -6.87 -18.31 -14.64
CA THR A 708 -8.02 -19.06 -14.11
C THR A 708 -8.73 -19.82 -15.24
N GLY A 709 -8.93 -21.13 -15.08
CA GLY A 709 -9.54 -21.94 -16.15
C GLY A 709 -9.40 -23.45 -15.99
N ILE A 710 -9.67 -24.17 -17.08
CA ILE A 710 -9.48 -25.62 -17.21
C ILE A 710 -8.55 -25.96 -18.38
N LYS A 711 -7.89 -27.13 -18.33
CA LYS A 711 -7.20 -27.74 -19.48
C LYS A 711 -7.25 -29.27 -19.43
N GLY A 712 -7.01 -29.93 -20.56
CA GLY A 712 -6.96 -31.39 -20.65
C GLY A 712 -7.04 -31.89 -22.10
N PHE A 713 -7.33 -33.17 -22.29
CA PHE A 713 -7.53 -33.79 -23.61
C PHE A 713 -8.85 -34.57 -23.64
N VAL A 714 -9.53 -34.65 -24.78
CA VAL A 714 -10.72 -35.51 -24.94
C VAL A 714 -10.36 -36.76 -25.75
N ARG A 715 -10.65 -37.95 -25.22
CA ARG A 715 -10.23 -39.23 -25.82
C ARG A 715 -11.33 -40.28 -25.85
N ASP A 716 -11.20 -41.26 -26.74
CA ASP A 716 -11.98 -42.50 -26.69
C ASP A 716 -11.45 -43.46 -25.61
N SER A 717 -12.18 -44.55 -25.37
CA SER A 717 -11.80 -45.61 -24.42
C SER A 717 -10.53 -46.40 -24.81
N ARG A 718 -9.92 -46.11 -25.97
CA ARG A 718 -8.66 -46.68 -26.47
C ARG A 718 -7.50 -45.68 -26.40
N GLY A 719 -7.74 -44.43 -25.96
CA GLY A 719 -6.74 -43.37 -25.84
C GLY A 719 -6.55 -42.51 -27.10
N ASN A 720 -7.38 -42.67 -28.14
CA ASN A 720 -7.32 -41.87 -29.36
C ASN A 720 -7.93 -40.47 -29.13
N PRO A 721 -7.33 -39.39 -29.69
CA PRO A 721 -7.84 -38.03 -29.54
C PRO A 721 -9.15 -37.81 -30.31
N LEU A 722 -10.20 -37.34 -29.61
CA LEU A 722 -11.52 -37.08 -30.18
C LEU A 722 -11.62 -35.66 -30.76
N ARG A 723 -10.98 -35.46 -31.91
CA ARG A 723 -10.86 -34.18 -32.63
C ARG A 723 -12.19 -33.49 -32.99
N GLY A 724 -13.30 -34.23 -32.98
CA GLY A 724 -14.65 -33.72 -33.20
C GLY A 724 -15.41 -33.35 -31.91
N ALA A 725 -14.73 -33.33 -30.76
CA ALA A 725 -15.35 -32.99 -29.48
C ALA A 725 -15.51 -31.48 -29.29
N ILE A 726 -16.55 -31.11 -28.56
CA ILE A 726 -16.84 -29.74 -28.13
C ILE A 726 -17.18 -29.71 -26.63
N LEU A 727 -16.82 -28.60 -25.99
CA LEU A 727 -17.10 -28.30 -24.60
C LEU A 727 -18.16 -27.19 -24.52
N LYS A 728 -19.13 -27.33 -23.63
CA LYS A 728 -20.14 -26.30 -23.33
C LYS A 728 -20.28 -26.10 -21.82
N VAL A 729 -20.24 -24.85 -21.36
CA VAL A 729 -20.55 -24.51 -19.97
C VAL A 729 -22.08 -24.49 -19.80
N ARG A 730 -22.63 -25.26 -18.85
CA ARG A 730 -24.08 -25.29 -18.63
C ARG A 730 -24.58 -23.96 -18.06
N GLY A 731 -25.72 -23.49 -18.59
CA GLY A 731 -26.25 -22.16 -18.29
C GLY A 731 -25.66 -21.03 -19.14
N ASN A 732 -24.75 -21.36 -20.07
CA ASN A 732 -24.13 -20.47 -21.03
C ASN A 732 -24.26 -21.07 -22.46
N ASN A 733 -24.12 -20.29 -23.52
CA ASN A 733 -24.30 -20.74 -24.92
C ASN A 733 -23.01 -20.83 -25.75
N LEU A 734 -21.87 -20.46 -25.18
CA LEU A 734 -20.56 -20.62 -25.78
C LEU A 734 -20.22 -22.11 -26.00
N ILE A 735 -19.52 -22.36 -27.10
CA ILE A 735 -19.05 -23.70 -27.50
C ILE A 735 -17.57 -23.57 -27.79
N TYR A 736 -16.75 -24.29 -27.03
CA TYR A 736 -15.30 -24.35 -27.22
C TYR A 736 -14.97 -25.64 -27.97
N LYS A 737 -14.12 -25.55 -29.00
CA LYS A 737 -13.62 -26.71 -29.74
C LYS A 737 -12.46 -27.37 -28.97
N VAL A 738 -12.12 -28.61 -29.34
CA VAL A 738 -10.80 -29.18 -29.06
C VAL A 738 -9.85 -28.94 -30.23
N THR A 739 -8.54 -29.01 -29.98
CA THR A 739 -7.51 -28.79 -31.00
C THR A 739 -7.45 -29.90 -32.06
N PRO A 740 -7.06 -29.59 -33.31
CA PRO A 740 -7.26 -30.49 -34.44
C PRO A 740 -6.37 -31.74 -34.46
N ASN A 741 -5.23 -31.79 -33.75
CA ASN A 741 -4.36 -32.97 -33.74
C ASN A 741 -4.48 -33.78 -32.45
N LEU A 742 -4.32 -33.10 -31.31
CA LEU A 742 -4.22 -33.67 -29.97
C LEU A 742 -5.58 -33.85 -29.28
N ALA A 743 -6.66 -33.22 -29.80
CA ALA A 743 -7.91 -33.03 -29.07
C ALA A 743 -7.70 -32.44 -27.66
N HIS A 744 -6.70 -31.55 -27.54
CA HIS A 744 -6.47 -30.75 -26.34
C HIS A 744 -7.59 -29.73 -26.19
N PHE A 745 -7.88 -29.30 -24.97
CA PHE A 745 -8.68 -28.13 -24.69
C PHE A 745 -8.01 -27.30 -23.61
N ARG A 746 -8.16 -25.99 -23.73
CA ARG A 746 -7.87 -25.05 -22.66
C ARG A 746 -8.94 -23.96 -22.70
N VAL A 747 -9.61 -23.73 -21.58
CA VAL A 747 -10.73 -22.78 -21.51
C VAL A 747 -10.52 -21.86 -20.33
N VAL A 748 -10.42 -20.57 -20.61
CA VAL A 748 -10.32 -19.51 -19.60
C VAL A 748 -11.70 -19.33 -18.96
N LEU A 749 -11.79 -19.44 -17.64
CA LEU A 749 -13.05 -19.42 -16.89
C LEU A 749 -12.91 -18.59 -15.60
N PRO A 750 -13.96 -17.87 -15.17
CA PRO A 750 -13.92 -17.10 -13.94
C PRO A 750 -14.03 -18.02 -12.71
N LEU A 751 -13.55 -17.53 -11.57
CA LEU A 751 -13.66 -18.23 -10.29
C LEU A 751 -15.13 -18.59 -9.92
N GLY A 752 -15.30 -19.73 -9.27
CA GLY A 752 -16.60 -20.29 -8.85
C GLY A 752 -16.79 -21.76 -9.20
N SER A 753 -17.99 -22.28 -8.93
CA SER A 753 -18.42 -23.64 -9.31
C SER A 753 -19.16 -23.60 -10.65
N MET A 754 -18.82 -24.51 -11.57
CA MET A 754 -19.37 -24.58 -12.92
C MET A 754 -19.60 -26.04 -13.35
N GLU A 755 -20.57 -26.29 -14.23
CA GLU A 755 -20.76 -27.59 -14.88
C GLU A 755 -20.37 -27.52 -16.36
N ILE A 756 -19.54 -28.46 -16.80
CA ILE A 756 -18.98 -28.48 -18.15
C ILE A 756 -19.44 -29.76 -18.84
N GLU A 757 -20.15 -29.60 -19.95
CA GLU A 757 -20.66 -30.67 -20.80
C GLU A 757 -19.70 -30.90 -21.98
N PHE A 758 -19.11 -32.08 -22.04
CA PHE A 758 -18.32 -32.58 -23.15
C PHE A 758 -19.23 -33.39 -24.07
N SER A 759 -19.16 -33.16 -25.39
CA SER A 759 -19.94 -33.91 -26.38
C SER A 759 -19.14 -34.13 -27.67
N CYS A 760 -19.39 -35.24 -28.36
CA CYS A 760 -18.76 -35.59 -29.63
C CYS A 760 -19.72 -36.49 -30.44
N LEU A 761 -19.72 -36.39 -31.77
CA LEU A 761 -20.55 -37.23 -32.63
C LEU A 761 -20.22 -38.72 -32.42
N ASN A 762 -21.25 -39.54 -32.23
CA ASN A 762 -21.18 -40.98 -31.90
C ASN A 762 -20.61 -41.31 -30.49
N TYR A 763 -20.55 -40.34 -29.56
CA TYR A 763 -20.16 -40.57 -28.17
C TYR A 763 -21.21 -40.01 -27.20
N THR A 764 -21.37 -40.64 -26.03
CA THR A 764 -22.28 -40.17 -24.98
C THR A 764 -21.76 -38.88 -24.35
N SER A 765 -22.56 -37.81 -24.31
CA SER A 765 -22.19 -36.57 -23.60
C SER A 765 -21.86 -36.84 -22.14
N ARG A 766 -20.84 -36.16 -21.61
CA ARG A 766 -20.35 -36.30 -20.24
C ARG A 766 -20.33 -34.93 -19.55
N ILE A 767 -20.99 -34.83 -18.40
CA ILE A 767 -21.00 -33.61 -17.59
C ILE A 767 -20.00 -33.78 -16.44
N ILE A 768 -19.17 -32.76 -16.20
CA ILE A 768 -18.21 -32.71 -15.10
C ILE A 768 -18.38 -31.38 -14.36
N SER A 769 -18.59 -31.43 -13.04
CA SER A 769 -18.58 -30.25 -12.18
C SER A 769 -17.14 -29.88 -11.81
N VAL A 770 -16.78 -28.60 -11.96
CA VAL A 770 -15.47 -28.05 -11.58
C VAL A 770 -15.65 -26.90 -10.59
N VAL A 771 -14.68 -26.73 -9.70
CA VAL A 771 -14.59 -25.57 -8.79
C VAL A 771 -13.25 -24.90 -9.03
N LEU A 772 -13.28 -23.63 -9.42
CA LEU A 772 -12.10 -22.84 -9.73
C LEU A 772 -11.90 -21.78 -8.65
N ASN A 773 -10.75 -21.83 -7.97
CA ASN A 773 -10.28 -20.76 -7.10
C ASN A 773 -9.58 -19.67 -7.94
N GLN A 774 -9.23 -18.56 -7.30
CA GLN A 774 -8.50 -17.48 -7.96
C GLN A 774 -7.13 -17.96 -8.49
N ASP A 775 -6.81 -17.57 -9.72
CA ASP A 775 -5.51 -17.74 -10.40
C ASP A 775 -5.02 -19.21 -10.48
N GLN A 776 -5.99 -20.14 -10.47
CA GLN A 776 -5.83 -21.58 -10.63
C GLN A 776 -6.33 -22.07 -12.00
N VAL A 777 -5.44 -22.73 -12.76
CA VAL A 777 -5.83 -23.55 -13.94
C VAL A 777 -5.92 -25.02 -13.52
N LEU A 778 -7.12 -25.59 -13.59
CA LEU A 778 -7.38 -27.00 -13.26
C LEU A 778 -7.00 -27.90 -14.45
N ASP A 779 -6.07 -28.83 -14.21
CA ASP A 779 -5.77 -29.90 -15.17
C ASP A 779 -6.75 -31.06 -14.98
N MET A 780 -7.50 -31.39 -16.02
CA MET A 780 -8.49 -32.46 -16.05
C MET A 780 -7.94 -33.78 -16.60
N GLY A 781 -6.70 -33.79 -17.12
CA GLY A 781 -6.11 -34.94 -17.78
C GLY A 781 -6.91 -35.41 -19.00
N ASP A 782 -7.06 -36.73 -19.15
CA ASP A 782 -7.80 -37.35 -20.24
C ASP A 782 -9.30 -37.51 -19.90
N VAL A 783 -10.13 -36.65 -20.49
CA VAL A 783 -11.60 -36.76 -20.46
C VAL A 783 -12.02 -37.87 -21.44
N VAL A 784 -12.04 -39.10 -20.94
CA VAL A 784 -12.49 -40.28 -21.70
C VAL A 784 -14.00 -40.22 -21.95
N MET A 785 -14.39 -40.43 -23.21
CA MET A 785 -15.76 -40.52 -23.70
C MET A 785 -16.09 -41.96 -24.14
N ILE A 786 -17.37 -42.34 -24.05
CA ILE A 786 -17.84 -43.69 -24.39
C ILE A 786 -18.62 -43.66 -25.70
N GLU A 787 -18.29 -44.56 -26.63
CA GLU A 787 -18.92 -44.68 -27.95
C GLU A 787 -20.39 -45.13 -27.82
N THR A 788 -21.32 -44.46 -28.51
CA THR A 788 -22.75 -44.80 -28.44
C THR A 788 -23.03 -46.12 -29.14
N ALA A 789 -23.46 -47.13 -28.39
CA ALA A 789 -23.81 -48.44 -28.95
C ALA A 789 -24.92 -48.33 -30.02
N THR A 790 -24.57 -48.66 -31.26
CA THR A 790 -25.51 -48.67 -32.39
C THR A 790 -26.37 -49.93 -32.38
N PRO A 791 -27.71 -49.83 -32.49
CA PRO A 791 -28.58 -50.99 -32.58
C PRO A 791 -28.47 -51.64 -33.95
N VAL A 792 -28.06 -52.91 -33.99
CA VAL A 792 -27.94 -53.70 -35.22
C VAL A 792 -29.25 -54.44 -35.52
N GLY A 793 -29.79 -54.29 -36.73
CA GLY A 793 -30.68 -55.31 -37.32
C GLY A 793 -32.11 -54.90 -37.69
N THR A 794 -32.27 -54.27 -38.86
CA THR A 794 -33.34 -54.53 -39.84
C THR A 794 -34.81 -54.70 -39.39
N GLY A 795 -35.64 -53.70 -39.73
CA GLY A 795 -37.10 -53.81 -39.87
C GLY A 795 -37.61 -52.63 -40.70
N SER A 796 -38.43 -52.85 -41.73
CA SER A 796 -38.74 -51.85 -42.76
C SER A 796 -40.22 -51.44 -42.82
N VAL A 797 -40.45 -50.30 -43.50
CA VAL A 797 -41.70 -49.81 -44.13
C VAL A 797 -42.37 -48.58 -43.48
N GLU A 798 -42.58 -47.59 -44.36
CA GLU A 798 -43.50 -46.43 -44.31
C GLU A 798 -43.27 -45.25 -43.36
N ALA A 799 -43.80 -44.11 -43.80
CA ALA A 799 -43.63 -42.77 -43.25
C ALA A 799 -44.97 -42.04 -43.23
N LEU A 800 -45.20 -41.16 -42.25
CA LEU A 800 -46.27 -40.15 -42.31
C LEU A 800 -46.00 -38.95 -41.37
N VAL A 801 -46.01 -37.76 -41.98
CA VAL A 801 -46.44 -36.43 -41.51
C VAL A 801 -46.49 -36.09 -39.99
N GLN A 802 -45.83 -34.96 -39.68
CA GLN A 802 -46.09 -33.96 -38.62
C GLN A 802 -47.22 -34.23 -37.58
N ASN A 803 -46.88 -34.17 -36.27
CA ASN A 803 -47.14 -32.96 -35.45
C ASN A 803 -46.61 -33.05 -33.98
N LYS A 804 -46.55 -31.87 -33.33
CA LYS A 804 -46.36 -31.61 -31.88
C LYS A 804 -47.74 -31.45 -31.18
N PRO A 805 -47.88 -31.30 -29.83
CA PRO A 805 -46.92 -31.46 -28.71
C PRO A 805 -47.46 -32.17 -27.41
N LYS A 806 -46.53 -32.57 -26.49
CA LYS A 806 -46.68 -32.57 -25.00
C LYS A 806 -47.80 -33.47 -24.33
N PRO A 807 -47.81 -33.66 -22.99
CA PRO A 807 -46.73 -34.18 -22.13
C PRO A 807 -47.25 -35.18 -21.04
N GLU A 808 -46.37 -35.62 -20.11
CA GLU A 808 -46.72 -36.28 -18.81
C GLU A 808 -47.38 -37.69 -18.89
N LYS A 809 -47.31 -38.59 -17.88
CA LYS A 809 -46.65 -38.61 -16.55
C LYS A 809 -46.31 -40.06 -16.12
N HIS A 810 -45.59 -40.14 -14.99
CA HIS A 810 -45.42 -41.19 -13.97
C HIS A 810 -46.56 -42.27 -13.88
N GLU A 811 -46.39 -43.50 -13.35
CA GLU A 811 -45.34 -44.04 -12.45
C GLU A 811 -45.34 -45.59 -12.31
N SER A 812 -44.16 -46.18 -12.03
CA SER A 812 -43.94 -47.35 -11.13
C SER A 812 -44.44 -48.78 -11.50
N PHE A 813 -44.04 -49.74 -10.64
CA PHE A 813 -44.25 -51.21 -10.62
C PHE A 813 -43.59 -52.04 -11.76
N GLY A 814 -43.00 -53.21 -11.49
CA GLY A 814 -42.65 -53.77 -10.18
C GLY A 814 -42.43 -55.30 -10.14
N VAL A 815 -41.25 -55.73 -9.64
CA VAL A 815 -40.95 -56.99 -8.92
C VAL A 815 -41.30 -58.34 -9.59
N LEU A 816 -40.28 -59.17 -9.87
CA LEU A 816 -40.05 -60.47 -9.17
C LEU A 816 -38.84 -61.28 -9.72
N GLU A 817 -38.04 -61.80 -8.79
CA GLU A 817 -36.98 -62.82 -8.94
C GLU A 817 -37.59 -64.23 -8.61
N PRO A 818 -36.87 -65.33 -8.25
CA PRO A 818 -35.41 -65.64 -8.21
C PRO A 818 -35.01 -67.00 -8.85
N SER A 819 -33.71 -67.34 -8.98
CA SER A 819 -32.91 -68.26 -8.11
C SER A 819 -31.95 -69.11 -9.02
N GLU A 820 -30.91 -69.87 -8.63
CA GLU A 820 -29.91 -69.98 -7.53
C GLU A 820 -28.82 -71.01 -8.04
N HIS A 821 -27.68 -71.38 -7.42
CA HIS A 821 -27.04 -71.20 -6.10
C HIS A 821 -25.55 -70.78 -6.28
N MET A 822 -25.03 -69.78 -5.57
CA MET A 822 -24.25 -69.84 -4.32
C MET A 822 -22.96 -70.69 -4.28
N LYS A 823 -21.82 -70.04 -3.96
CA LYS A 823 -20.70 -70.56 -3.14
C LYS A 823 -20.16 -69.44 -2.23
N GLN A 824 -19.64 -69.81 -1.06
CA GLN A 824 -19.33 -68.89 0.05
C GLN A 824 -17.85 -68.45 0.14
N PHE A 825 -17.62 -67.37 0.88
CA PHE A 825 -16.32 -66.84 1.32
C PHE A 825 -15.67 -67.71 2.41
N PRO A 826 -14.34 -67.65 2.56
CA PRO A 826 -13.65 -67.68 3.86
C PRO A 826 -13.57 -66.26 4.47
N THR A 827 -13.65 -66.15 5.80
CA THR A 827 -13.47 -64.89 6.53
C THR A 827 -12.04 -64.70 7.06
N ASP A 828 -11.79 -63.51 7.62
CA ASP A 828 -10.74 -63.21 8.62
C ASP A 828 -9.26 -63.32 8.19
N GLY A 829 -8.72 -62.19 7.75
CA GLY A 829 -7.28 -61.92 7.67
C GLY A 829 -7.03 -60.44 7.93
N GLY A 830 -6.70 -60.07 9.18
CA GLY A 830 -6.64 -58.68 9.62
C GLY A 830 -5.58 -57.85 8.88
N VAL A 831 -6.00 -56.75 8.26
CA VAL A 831 -5.09 -55.82 7.58
C VAL A 831 -4.42 -54.91 8.61
N GLU A 832 -3.13 -55.12 8.85
CA GLU A 832 -2.31 -54.15 9.58
C GLU A 832 -2.27 -52.81 8.81
N LEU A 833 -2.76 -51.73 9.43
CA LEU A 833 -2.62 -50.36 8.92
C LEU A 833 -1.15 -49.92 8.98
N LYS A 834 -0.37 -50.26 7.95
CA LYS A 834 1.03 -49.87 7.81
C LYS A 834 1.11 -48.48 7.16
N GLY A 835 1.44 -47.49 7.98
CA GLY A 835 1.75 -46.14 7.53
C GLY A 835 2.90 -46.15 6.52
N LYS A 836 2.77 -45.28 5.52
CA LYS A 836 3.79 -44.95 4.54
C LYS A 836 4.06 -43.46 4.63
N ILE A 837 5.32 -43.05 4.48
CA ILE A 837 5.71 -41.66 4.28
C ILE A 837 6.47 -41.61 2.96
N SER A 838 6.22 -40.59 2.15
CA SER A 838 6.99 -40.35 0.93
C SER A 838 7.23 -38.86 0.75
N GLY A 839 8.35 -38.52 0.13
CA GLY A 839 8.77 -37.13 0.05
C GLY A 839 9.89 -36.92 -0.95
N TYR A 840 10.35 -35.67 -1.04
CA TYR A 840 11.46 -35.25 -1.88
C TYR A 840 12.52 -34.53 -1.04
N ILE A 841 13.77 -34.62 -1.46
CA ILE A 841 14.90 -33.90 -0.87
C ILE A 841 15.53 -33.08 -1.99
N LEU A 842 15.49 -31.76 -1.80
CA LEU A 842 15.98 -30.77 -2.73
C LEU A 842 17.12 -29.97 -2.09
N ASP A 843 17.85 -29.20 -2.89
CA ASP A 843 18.67 -28.09 -2.37
C ASP A 843 17.85 -26.79 -2.24
N GLU A 844 18.51 -25.70 -1.85
CA GLU A 844 17.93 -24.35 -1.77
C GLU A 844 17.51 -23.77 -3.14
N PHE A 845 17.93 -24.39 -4.25
CA PHE A 845 17.62 -23.99 -5.62
C PHE A 845 16.64 -24.95 -6.31
N ASN A 846 15.98 -25.82 -5.53
CA ASN A 846 15.02 -26.84 -5.96
C ASN A 846 15.57 -27.99 -6.83
N HIS A 847 16.89 -28.18 -6.90
CA HIS A 847 17.46 -29.36 -7.58
C HIS A 847 17.26 -30.62 -6.72
N PRO A 848 16.83 -31.76 -7.31
CA PRO A 848 16.71 -33.02 -6.58
C PRO A 848 18.07 -33.57 -6.15
N LEU A 849 18.17 -34.04 -4.90
CA LEU A 849 19.40 -34.59 -4.33
C LEU A 849 19.35 -36.13 -4.26
N PRO A 850 19.88 -36.86 -5.27
CA PRO A 850 19.86 -38.33 -5.31
C PRO A 850 20.84 -38.96 -4.32
N ASN A 851 20.57 -40.20 -3.90
CA ASN A 851 21.34 -40.96 -2.90
C ASN A 851 21.44 -40.28 -1.50
N SER A 852 20.60 -39.29 -1.22
CA SER A 852 20.44 -38.70 0.12
C SER A 852 19.85 -39.74 1.06
N LYS A 853 20.46 -39.91 2.23
CA LYS A 853 20.05 -40.88 3.25
C LYS A 853 18.94 -40.29 4.13
N VAL A 854 17.84 -41.02 4.29
CA VAL A 854 16.74 -40.67 5.20
C VAL A 854 16.57 -41.78 6.22
N PHE A 855 16.54 -41.43 7.50
CA PHE A 855 16.35 -42.42 8.57
C PHE A 855 15.53 -41.87 9.73
N ILE A 856 14.87 -42.79 10.44
CA ILE A 856 14.19 -42.50 11.71
C ILE A 856 15.07 -43.07 12.81
N SER A 857 15.42 -42.27 13.83
CA SER A 857 16.13 -42.76 15.01
C SER A 857 15.21 -42.74 16.23
N ASN A 858 14.85 -43.92 16.72
CA ASN A 858 14.10 -44.09 17.97
C ASN A 858 14.52 -45.43 18.61
N ARG A 859 14.37 -45.57 19.93
CA ARG A 859 14.91 -46.68 20.75
C ARG A 859 14.36 -48.08 20.43
N VAL A 860 13.43 -48.20 19.49
CA VAL A 860 12.70 -49.44 19.16
C VAL A 860 12.75 -49.78 17.66
N THR A 861 12.93 -48.81 16.77
CA THR A 861 12.86 -48.99 15.31
C THR A 861 13.84 -48.09 14.57
N ASN A 862 14.80 -48.70 13.86
CA ASN A 862 15.67 -48.02 12.91
C ASN A 862 15.20 -48.35 11.49
N LEU A 863 14.46 -47.43 10.88
CA LEU A 863 14.15 -47.49 9.44
C LEU A 863 15.09 -46.54 8.69
N THR A 864 15.59 -46.97 7.52
CA THR A 864 16.47 -46.18 6.67
C THR A 864 16.12 -46.43 5.20
N THR A 865 16.12 -45.37 4.40
CA THR A 865 15.91 -45.39 2.95
C THR A 865 16.86 -44.38 2.29
N TYR A 866 16.92 -44.39 0.97
CA TYR A 866 17.73 -43.47 0.17
C TYR A 866 16.87 -42.84 -0.93
N THR A 867 17.23 -41.64 -1.39
CA THR A 867 16.54 -41.00 -2.50
C THR A 867 16.92 -41.57 -3.85
N ASP A 868 15.94 -41.65 -4.75
CA ASP A 868 16.13 -42.00 -6.16
C ASP A 868 16.73 -40.85 -6.99
N ALA A 869 16.82 -41.05 -8.30
CA ALA A 869 17.36 -40.08 -9.25
C ALA A 869 16.60 -38.73 -9.33
N ILE A 870 15.37 -38.66 -8.82
CA ILE A 870 14.56 -37.42 -8.72
C ILE A 870 14.42 -36.94 -7.27
N GLY A 871 15.35 -37.34 -6.40
CA GLY A 871 15.40 -36.89 -5.00
C GLY A 871 14.29 -37.45 -4.13
N LYS A 872 13.54 -38.46 -4.61
CA LYS A 872 12.34 -38.97 -3.93
C LYS A 872 12.69 -40.12 -2.99
N PHE A 873 12.13 -40.09 -1.78
CA PHE A 873 12.23 -41.18 -0.82
C PHE A 873 10.86 -41.77 -0.46
N ALA A 874 10.86 -43.01 0.01
CA ALA A 874 9.71 -43.64 0.63
C ALA A 874 10.13 -44.52 1.81
N LEU A 875 9.37 -44.44 2.90
CA LEU A 875 9.44 -45.27 4.10
C LEU A 875 8.07 -45.95 4.29
N SER A 876 8.05 -47.19 4.74
CA SER A 876 6.81 -47.95 4.95
C SER A 876 6.94 -48.93 6.12
N GLY A 877 5.80 -49.34 6.69
CA GLY A 877 5.77 -50.15 7.92
C GLY A 877 5.78 -49.30 9.19
N ILE A 878 5.31 -48.05 9.11
CA ILE A 878 5.26 -47.11 10.23
C ILE A 878 3.97 -47.32 11.03
N GLN A 879 4.09 -47.41 12.36
CA GLN A 879 2.99 -47.69 13.29
C GLN A 879 2.88 -46.68 14.46
N GLN A 880 3.61 -45.56 14.41
CA GLN A 880 3.62 -44.51 15.44
C GLN A 880 3.12 -43.18 14.85
N THR A 881 2.47 -42.36 15.67
CA THR A 881 1.92 -41.04 15.26
C THR A 881 2.97 -39.95 15.19
N ASP A 882 3.95 -39.97 16.10
CA ASP A 882 4.93 -38.90 16.29
C ASP A 882 6.33 -39.41 15.99
N LEU A 883 7.00 -38.83 14.99
CA LEU A 883 8.27 -39.34 14.44
C LEU A 883 9.21 -38.20 14.06
N VAL A 884 10.52 -38.40 14.28
CA VAL A 884 11.57 -37.52 13.74
C VAL A 884 12.22 -38.21 12.54
N LEU A 885 12.25 -37.52 11.41
CA LEU A 885 13.00 -37.89 10.21
C LEU A 885 14.31 -37.12 10.18
N HIS A 886 15.41 -37.85 10.12
CA HIS A 886 16.76 -37.33 9.93
C HIS A 886 17.15 -37.46 8.46
N VAL A 887 17.67 -36.40 7.87
CA VAL A 887 18.11 -36.36 6.48
C VAL A 887 19.59 -35.98 6.41
N GLN A 888 20.37 -36.73 5.63
CA GLN A 888 21.79 -36.49 5.42
C GLN A 888 22.15 -36.71 3.93
N SER A 889 22.77 -35.71 3.29
CA SER A 889 23.24 -35.79 1.90
C SER A 889 24.72 -35.36 1.79
N PRO A 890 25.56 -36.01 0.95
CA PRO A 890 26.98 -35.67 0.85
C PRO A 890 27.22 -34.24 0.36
N GLY A 891 27.94 -33.43 1.14
CA GLY A 891 28.21 -32.02 0.81
C GLY A 891 27.10 -31.04 1.23
N TYR A 892 26.13 -31.49 2.03
CA TYR A 892 25.03 -30.68 2.56
C TYR A 892 24.93 -30.84 4.08
N SER A 893 24.45 -29.81 4.78
CA SER A 893 24.16 -29.90 6.22
C SER A 893 22.96 -30.82 6.47
N PRO A 894 23.00 -31.70 7.50
CA PRO A 894 21.86 -32.54 7.84
C PRO A 894 20.68 -31.70 8.38
N GLU A 895 19.45 -32.16 8.11
CA GLU A 895 18.20 -31.55 8.57
C GLU A 895 17.34 -32.60 9.29
N ASP A 896 16.79 -32.24 10.45
CA ASP A 896 15.91 -33.09 11.25
C ASP A 896 14.51 -32.46 11.30
N ARG A 897 13.45 -33.26 11.08
CA ARG A 897 12.06 -32.78 11.12
C ARG A 897 11.10 -33.73 11.83
N THR A 898 10.37 -33.20 12.81
CA THR A 898 9.26 -33.91 13.50
C THR A 898 8.00 -33.89 12.64
N ILE A 899 7.29 -35.01 12.58
CA ILE A 899 6.00 -35.15 11.89
C ILE A 899 5.00 -35.83 12.82
N HIS A 900 3.79 -35.27 12.85
CA HIS A 900 2.62 -35.80 13.55
C HIS A 900 1.61 -36.35 12.52
N ILE A 901 1.24 -37.62 12.63
CA ILE A 901 0.39 -38.33 11.69
C ILE A 901 -1.01 -38.49 12.27
N ILE A 902 -1.98 -37.78 11.70
CA ILE A 902 -3.42 -37.90 12.01
C ILE A 902 -4.05 -38.77 10.91
N VAL A 903 -4.77 -39.83 11.29
CA VAL A 903 -5.25 -40.87 10.35
C VAL A 903 -6.79 -40.92 10.28
N PRO A 904 -7.34 -40.60 9.11
CA PRO A 904 -8.37 -41.43 8.46
C PRO A 904 -7.84 -42.06 7.15
N PRO A 905 -8.56 -43.01 6.53
CA PRO A 905 -8.04 -43.78 5.39
C PRO A 905 -8.15 -43.03 4.06
N GLY A 906 -7.04 -42.89 3.32
CA GLY A 906 -7.12 -42.60 1.88
C GLY A 906 -5.89 -41.97 1.22
N GLU A 907 -5.15 -41.10 1.89
CA GLU A 907 -4.06 -40.35 1.26
C GLU A 907 -2.89 -40.05 2.20
N LEU A 908 -1.72 -39.71 1.63
CA LEU A 908 -0.42 -39.75 2.31
C LEU A 908 0.22 -38.36 2.43
N SER A 909 0.78 -38.05 3.60
CA SER A 909 1.58 -36.84 3.81
C SER A 909 2.83 -36.84 2.92
N GLY A 910 2.92 -35.82 2.04
CA GLY A 910 4.09 -35.52 1.24
C GLY A 910 5.05 -34.60 2.00
N VAL A 911 6.32 -35.01 2.13
CA VAL A 911 7.33 -34.27 2.91
C VAL A 911 8.42 -33.72 1.97
N ILE A 912 8.77 -32.44 2.09
CA ILE A 912 9.87 -31.84 1.29
C ILE A 912 10.94 -31.25 2.22
N PHE A 913 12.18 -31.68 2.06
CA PHE A 913 13.37 -31.14 2.74
C PHE A 913 14.18 -30.26 1.77
N HIS A 914 14.79 -29.19 2.29
CA HIS A 914 15.63 -28.27 1.53
C HIS A 914 16.99 -28.14 2.23
N LEU A 915 17.95 -28.95 1.79
CA LEU A 915 19.25 -29.01 2.43
C LEU A 915 20.13 -27.85 1.97
N LYS A 916 20.72 -27.14 2.93
CA LYS A 916 21.76 -26.12 2.68
C LYS A 916 23.08 -26.81 2.35
N ARG A 917 23.82 -26.27 1.38
CA ARG A 917 25.13 -26.81 0.98
C ARG A 917 26.19 -26.50 2.06
N ASP A 918 27.03 -27.46 2.42
CA ASP A 918 28.08 -27.24 3.44
C ASP A 918 29.25 -26.46 2.83
N GLU A 919 29.19 -25.15 2.92
CA GLU A 919 30.20 -24.18 2.46
C GLU A 919 31.47 -24.17 3.34
N ARG A 920 31.98 -25.34 3.76
CA ARG A 920 33.22 -25.46 4.56
C ARG A 920 34.37 -25.99 3.72
N VAL A 921 35.42 -25.19 3.60
CA VAL A 921 36.68 -25.56 2.93
C VAL A 921 37.73 -25.77 4.01
N LEU A 922 38.33 -26.97 4.07
CA LEU A 922 39.31 -27.36 5.11
C LEU A 922 38.80 -27.13 6.56
N GLY A 923 37.49 -27.23 6.77
CA GLY A 923 36.84 -27.06 8.08
C GLY A 923 36.48 -25.61 8.46
N ILE A 924 36.90 -24.62 7.68
CA ILE A 924 36.54 -23.20 7.87
C ILE A 924 35.50 -22.72 6.84
N PRO A 925 34.67 -21.71 7.13
CA PRO A 925 33.69 -21.20 6.16
C PRO A 925 34.33 -20.67 4.88
N ARG A 926 33.72 -20.94 3.72
CA ARG A 926 34.21 -20.59 2.37
C ARG A 926 34.54 -19.11 2.23
N LEU A 927 33.68 -18.22 2.72
CA LEU A 927 33.92 -16.76 2.73
C LEU A 927 35.23 -16.41 3.46
N LEU A 928 35.49 -17.05 4.60
CA LEU A 928 36.66 -16.80 5.43
C LEU A 928 37.94 -17.39 4.80
N PHE A 929 37.84 -18.54 4.13
CA PHE A 929 38.91 -19.08 3.28
C PHE A 929 39.23 -18.16 2.09
N VAL A 930 38.23 -17.62 1.40
CA VAL A 930 38.41 -16.68 0.28
C VAL A 930 39.06 -15.38 0.75
N ILE A 931 38.64 -14.82 1.89
CA ILE A 931 39.28 -13.64 2.49
C ILE A 931 40.76 -13.92 2.80
N LEU A 932 41.08 -15.03 3.45
CA LEU A 932 42.47 -15.39 3.78
C LEU A 932 43.33 -15.60 2.52
N ALA A 933 42.80 -16.25 1.48
CA ALA A 933 43.47 -16.42 0.21
C ALA A 933 43.68 -15.09 -0.54
N GLY A 934 42.70 -14.19 -0.47
CA GLY A 934 42.78 -12.82 -1.00
C GLY A 934 43.87 -12.02 -0.29
N CYS A 935 43.87 -12.00 1.05
CA CYS A 935 44.90 -11.32 1.84
C CYS A 935 46.32 -11.86 1.55
N ALA A 936 46.48 -13.18 1.41
CA ALA A 936 47.76 -13.78 1.02
C ALA A 936 48.20 -13.34 -0.40
N SER A 937 47.26 -13.28 -1.35
CA SER A 937 47.52 -12.83 -2.72
C SER A 937 47.93 -11.37 -2.79
N VAL A 938 47.21 -10.48 -2.07
CA VAL A 938 47.55 -9.05 -1.96
C VAL A 938 48.90 -8.85 -1.26
N ALA A 939 49.22 -9.64 -0.23
CA ALA A 939 50.54 -9.59 0.42
C ALA A 939 51.68 -9.98 -0.54
N ILE A 940 51.49 -11.00 -1.38
CA ILE A 940 52.46 -11.40 -2.42
C ILE A 940 52.64 -10.27 -3.45
N ILE A 941 51.55 -9.65 -3.92
CA ILE A 941 51.60 -8.52 -4.85
C ILE A 941 52.31 -7.32 -4.22
N ALA A 942 52.01 -6.97 -2.97
CA ALA A 942 52.66 -5.89 -2.23
C ALA A 942 54.17 -6.15 -2.03
N CYS A 943 54.57 -7.37 -1.72
CA CYS A 943 55.98 -7.77 -1.68
C CYS A 943 56.66 -7.67 -3.06
N GLY A 944 55.96 -8.03 -4.14
CA GLY A 944 56.42 -7.85 -5.52
C GLY A 944 56.64 -6.38 -5.88
N ILE A 945 55.68 -5.52 -5.53
CA ILE A 945 55.77 -4.07 -5.73
C ILE A 945 56.92 -3.46 -4.91
N MET A 946 57.07 -3.84 -3.63
CA MET A 946 58.21 -3.39 -2.82
C MET A 946 59.56 -3.86 -3.39
N CYS A 947 59.66 -5.10 -3.90
CA CYS A 947 60.86 -5.56 -4.58
C CYS A 947 61.13 -4.77 -5.87
N PHE A 948 60.10 -4.47 -6.66
CA PHE A 948 60.22 -3.67 -7.88
C PHE A 948 60.63 -2.21 -7.58
N GLN A 949 60.03 -1.59 -6.55
CA GLN A 949 60.41 -0.25 -6.07
C GLN A 949 61.83 -0.23 -5.51
N TYR A 950 62.26 -1.26 -4.77
CA TYR A 950 63.64 -1.41 -4.31
C TYR A 950 64.63 -1.52 -5.49
N ILE A 951 64.27 -2.26 -6.55
CA ILE A 951 65.06 -2.36 -7.79
C ILE A 951 65.08 -1.01 -8.54
N GLN A 952 63.97 -0.27 -8.59
CA GLN A 952 63.95 1.09 -9.16
C GLN A 952 64.78 2.09 -8.35
N ALA A 953 64.67 2.09 -7.03
CA ALA A 953 65.46 2.95 -6.14
C ALA A 953 66.96 2.70 -6.34
N ARG A 954 67.35 1.42 -6.42
CA ARG A 954 68.74 1.02 -6.70
C ARG A 954 69.21 1.41 -8.12
N ARG A 955 68.29 1.63 -9.08
CA ARG A 955 68.58 2.20 -10.41
C ARG A 955 68.61 3.75 -10.42
N LYS A 956 67.96 4.44 -9.49
CA LYS A 956 67.86 5.92 -9.46
C LYS A 956 69.10 6.66 -8.90
N ASN A 957 70.06 5.97 -8.27
CA ASN A 957 71.33 6.55 -7.81
C ASN A 957 72.32 6.88 -8.96
N GLY A 958 71.85 7.44 -10.08
CA GLY A 958 72.58 7.36 -11.35
C GLY A 958 72.32 8.41 -12.44
N ARG A 959 71.91 9.65 -12.12
CA ARG A 959 72.23 10.90 -12.89
C ARG A 959 71.68 12.17 -12.22
N TYR A 960 72.13 13.34 -12.71
CA TYR A 960 72.14 14.65 -12.02
C TYR A 960 71.31 15.73 -12.77
N TYR A 961 70.58 16.58 -12.01
CA TYR A 961 70.20 17.99 -12.33
C TYR A 961 69.29 18.26 -13.57
N TYR A 962 68.62 19.41 -13.78
CA TYR A 962 68.63 20.77 -13.17
C TYR A 962 67.18 21.31 -12.88
N ASN A 963 67.07 22.46 -12.20
CA ASN A 963 65.82 23.17 -11.77
C ASN A 963 65.18 24.02 -12.91
N PHE A 964 63.97 24.63 -12.85
CA PHE A 964 63.37 25.62 -11.91
C PHE A 964 61.81 25.57 -11.94
N SER A 965 61.08 25.61 -10.80
CA SER A 965 60.52 26.77 -10.05
C SER A 965 59.32 27.48 -10.74
N MET A 966 58.05 27.21 -10.40
CA MET A 966 57.24 27.72 -9.25
C MET A 966 56.90 29.24 -9.32
N LEU A 967 55.63 29.66 -9.57
CA LEU A 967 54.44 29.80 -8.67
C LEU A 967 54.40 31.14 -7.88
N PRO A 968 53.26 31.63 -7.34
CA PRO A 968 51.82 31.34 -7.57
C PRO A 968 50.94 32.61 -7.79
N GLN A 969 49.61 32.46 -7.95
CA GLN A 969 48.63 33.54 -7.67
C GLN A 969 47.29 33.05 -7.07
N LYS A 970 46.94 33.61 -5.91
CA LYS A 970 45.56 33.96 -5.48
C LYS A 970 45.43 35.48 -5.64
N GLY A 971 44.26 36.12 -5.70
CA GLY A 971 42.87 35.66 -5.59
C GLY A 971 41.97 36.84 -5.14
N ASP A 972 40.65 36.74 -5.39
CA ASP A 972 39.56 37.59 -4.85
C ASP A 972 39.52 39.10 -5.23
N GLY A 973 38.33 39.68 -5.48
CA GLY A 973 38.21 41.15 -5.66
C GLY A 973 36.99 41.74 -6.41
N VAL A 974 35.81 41.66 -5.79
CA VAL A 974 34.50 42.30 -6.13
C VAL A 974 34.52 43.72 -6.78
N GLY A 975 33.58 43.98 -7.71
CA GLY A 975 33.11 45.31 -8.15
C GLY A 975 32.36 45.25 -9.49
N GLU A 976 31.03 45.32 -9.55
CA GLU A 976 30.19 46.53 -9.64
C GLU A 976 30.63 47.60 -10.67
N GLY A 977 29.70 47.95 -11.58
CA GLY A 977 29.86 49.01 -12.59
C GLY A 977 29.66 48.48 -14.01
N GLY A 978 28.63 48.97 -14.72
CA GLY A 978 28.36 48.58 -16.09
C GLY A 978 28.20 49.78 -17.02
N GLU A 979 28.64 49.63 -18.26
CA GLU A 979 28.11 50.38 -19.41
C GLU A 979 28.38 49.59 -20.70
N GLN A 980 27.47 49.68 -21.67
CA GLN A 980 27.67 49.12 -23.01
C GLN A 980 28.35 50.16 -23.90
N THR A 981 29.28 49.75 -24.77
CA THR A 981 29.33 50.30 -26.14
C THR A 981 30.19 49.49 -27.12
N LYS A 982 29.60 49.20 -28.30
CA LYS A 982 30.19 49.09 -29.66
C LYS A 982 31.48 48.23 -29.83
N ARG A 983 31.39 47.11 -30.55
CA ARG A 983 31.38 47.01 -32.04
C ARG A 983 32.65 47.55 -32.71
N LEU A 984 33.30 46.69 -33.48
CA LEU A 984 33.79 47.02 -34.82
C LEU A 984 33.48 45.84 -35.76
N PHE A 985 33.29 46.16 -37.05
CA PHE A 985 32.84 45.28 -38.14
C PHE A 985 34.01 44.39 -38.66
N ASP A 986 33.84 43.26 -39.35
CA ASP A 986 33.27 43.03 -40.71
C ASP A 986 34.03 43.85 -41.81
N ASP A 987 34.20 43.44 -43.07
CA ASP A 987 33.48 42.48 -43.94
C ASP A 987 34.43 41.67 -44.88
N ASP A 988 33.85 40.78 -45.74
CA ASP A 988 34.16 40.54 -47.18
C ASP A 988 34.06 39.03 -47.65
N ASP A 989 32.88 38.61 -48.13
CA ASP A 989 32.53 38.11 -49.49
C ASP A 989 33.54 37.27 -50.34
N ASP A 990 33.19 36.28 -51.19
CA ASP A 990 31.93 35.57 -51.55
C ASP A 990 32.26 34.31 -52.42
N GLY A 991 31.33 33.37 -52.71
CA GLY A 991 31.59 32.33 -53.76
C GLY A 991 30.67 31.09 -53.98
N GLU A 992 29.89 31.12 -55.08
CA GLU A 992 29.42 30.02 -55.98
C GLU A 992 28.47 28.86 -55.52
N THR A 993 27.16 29.07 -55.74
CA THR A 993 26.18 28.28 -56.57
C THR A 993 26.14 26.74 -56.69
N GLU A 994 24.91 26.19 -56.72
CA GLU A 994 24.55 24.76 -56.88
C GLU A 994 24.48 24.20 -58.33
N LEU A 995 24.56 22.86 -58.52
CA LEU A 995 23.96 22.17 -59.69
C LEU A 995 23.69 20.63 -59.56
N PHE A 996 22.43 20.27 -59.30
CA PHE A 996 21.66 19.06 -59.72
C PHE A 996 22.15 17.57 -59.57
N ARG A 997 21.46 16.86 -58.66
CA ARG A 997 20.75 15.55 -58.80
C ARG A 997 21.47 14.21 -59.19
N ALA A 998 21.74 13.42 -58.13
CA ALA A 998 21.12 12.09 -57.85
C ALA A 998 21.44 10.84 -58.78
N PRO A 999 20.89 9.62 -58.52
CA PRO A 999 21.64 8.54 -57.84
C PRO A 999 21.64 7.15 -58.54
N ILE A 1000 22.43 6.13 -58.09
CA ILE A 1000 22.12 4.66 -58.23
C ILE A 1000 23.13 3.65 -57.57
N LYS A 1001 22.58 2.64 -56.83
CA LYS A 1001 23.00 1.24 -56.52
C LYS A 1001 24.35 0.78 -55.85
N LYS A 1002 24.16 0.09 -54.70
CA LYS A 1002 24.59 -1.30 -54.30
C LYS A 1002 26.04 -1.72 -53.88
N LEU A 1003 26.10 -2.24 -52.63
CA LEU A 1003 26.80 -3.44 -52.07
C LEU A 1003 28.35 -3.59 -52.02
N GLN A 1004 28.89 -3.66 -50.78
CA GLN A 1004 29.57 -4.81 -50.07
C GLN A 1004 30.67 -5.67 -50.78
N PRO A 1005 31.55 -6.45 -50.06
CA PRO A 1005 31.48 -6.93 -48.65
C PRO A 1005 32.80 -7.01 -47.78
N TYR A 1006 32.62 -7.39 -46.49
CA TYR A 1006 33.44 -8.30 -45.64
C TYR A 1006 34.76 -7.90 -44.89
N TYR A 1007 34.68 -7.99 -43.54
CA TYR A 1007 35.66 -8.51 -42.53
C TYR A 1007 37.03 -7.77 -42.38
N ASP A 1008 37.75 -7.78 -41.24
CA ASP A 1008 37.69 -8.66 -40.05
C ASP A 1008 38.19 -8.01 -38.72
N ASP A 1009 37.78 -8.61 -37.59
CA ASP A 1009 38.46 -8.82 -36.28
C ASP A 1009 38.95 -7.70 -35.28
N GLU A 1010 39.03 -8.14 -34.01
CA GLU A 1010 39.86 -7.67 -32.85
C GLU A 1010 39.45 -6.53 -31.85
N ARG A 1011 38.84 -6.96 -30.72
CA ARG A 1011 39.17 -6.68 -29.28
C ARG A 1011 38.74 -5.41 -28.50
N ASP A 1012 38.10 -5.69 -27.36
CA ASP A 1012 38.08 -4.96 -26.06
C ASP A 1012 39.47 -4.73 -25.40
N PRO A 1013 39.60 -4.06 -24.23
CA PRO A 1013 38.66 -3.18 -23.50
C PRO A 1013 39.26 -1.79 -23.12
N ILE A 1014 38.44 -0.91 -22.54
CA ILE A 1014 38.89 0.04 -21.50
C ILE A 1014 38.08 -0.22 -20.23
N THR A 1015 38.76 -0.31 -19.09
CA THR A 1015 38.19 -0.56 -17.76
C THR A 1015 37.89 0.73 -17.02
N ASP A 1016 36.89 0.71 -16.14
CA ASP A 1016 36.64 1.76 -15.15
C ASP A 1016 37.84 2.00 -14.22
N THR A 1017 38.01 3.26 -13.79
CA THR A 1017 38.05 3.64 -12.36
C THR A 1017 37.81 5.14 -12.23
N GLU A 1018 36.89 5.51 -11.33
CA GLU A 1018 36.98 6.63 -10.35
C GLU A 1018 37.69 7.91 -10.84
N ASP A 1019 37.00 9.04 -10.99
CA ASP A 1019 36.46 9.84 -9.87
C ASP A 1019 35.41 10.84 -10.39
N ASP A 1020 34.41 11.22 -9.57
CA ASP A 1020 33.64 12.47 -9.76
C ASP A 1020 32.78 12.77 -8.51
N SER A 1021 32.97 13.95 -7.93
CA SER A 1021 32.38 14.39 -6.66
C SER A 1021 31.39 15.54 -6.84
N GLU A 1022 30.26 15.48 -6.10
CA GLU A 1022 29.47 16.61 -5.59
C GLU A 1022 29.41 17.93 -6.41
N GLU A 1023 28.28 18.22 -7.05
CA GLU A 1023 27.87 19.59 -7.40
C GLU A 1023 26.49 19.97 -6.81
N GLU A 1024 26.29 21.27 -6.57
CA GLU A 1024 25.24 21.80 -5.69
C GLU A 1024 23.87 22.06 -6.36
N VAL A 1025 22.82 22.06 -5.52
CA VAL A 1025 21.45 22.44 -5.91
C VAL A 1025 21.27 23.97 -5.89
N VAL A 1026 21.02 24.57 -7.05
CA VAL A 1026 20.68 26.00 -7.15
C VAL A 1026 19.24 26.25 -6.67
N MET A 1027 19.09 26.90 -5.50
CA MET A 1027 17.78 27.41 -5.06
C MET A 1027 17.45 28.76 -5.70
N LEU A 1028 16.32 28.83 -6.41
CA LEU A 1028 15.72 30.08 -6.87
C LEU A 1028 14.72 30.62 -5.84
N ASN A 1029 15.00 31.77 -5.25
CA ASN A 1029 14.10 32.47 -4.33
C ASN A 1029 13.26 33.51 -5.10
N SER A 1030 11.94 33.48 -4.96
CA SER A 1030 11.00 34.31 -5.72
C SER A 1030 10.40 35.43 -4.88
N SER A 1031 10.83 36.68 -5.13
CA SER A 1031 10.22 37.86 -4.51
C SER A 1031 10.04 39.00 -5.51
N PHE A 1032 8.82 39.19 -6.02
CA PHE A 1032 8.36 40.49 -6.52
C PHE A 1032 6.84 40.63 -6.34
N ARG A 1033 6.37 41.89 -6.33
CA ARG A 1033 5.04 42.29 -5.86
C ARG A 1033 4.35 43.17 -6.90
N SER A 1034 3.05 42.92 -7.12
CA SER A 1034 2.01 43.87 -7.57
C SER A 1034 2.32 44.85 -8.72
N ASN A 1035 1.54 44.78 -9.80
CA ASN A 1035 0.74 45.91 -10.29
C ASN A 1035 -0.32 45.46 -11.31
N ASN A 1036 -1.46 46.17 -11.31
CA ASN A 1036 -2.70 45.97 -12.07
C ASN A 1036 -3.48 44.67 -11.76
#